data_AF-A0A2N3H058-F1
#
_entry.id   AF-A0A2N3H058-F1
#
_cell.length_a   1.000
_cell.length_b   1.000
_cell.length_c   1.000
_cell.angle_alpha   90.00
_cell.angle_beta   90.00
_cell.angle_gamma   90.00
#
_symmetry.space_group_name_H-M   'P 1'
#
loop_
_entity.id
_entity.type
_entity.pdbx_description
1 polymer ?
#
loop_
_entity_poly.entity_id
_entity_poly.type
_entity_poly.pdbx_seq_one_letter_code
_entity_poly.pdbx_strand_id
1 'polypeptide(L)'
;MGTAVARRMRKGVAMRVSMHRRLLPMIVVLALIASFVPVFPAIAIPAEPKTIYVDAVNGDDVGGDGTADNPYMSITVGLGDANYGDTIDIAPGTYSVSETGETFPLPISPSKITLQGSDPYECIIDAEWSGAIAWLAIGSEFTVSGLTLTHGVAVNGGAVMVGLGTLTMSDCVLTQNTAQNGGAIYAADSFVTLTDCEFIDNGESAFDMLPAGMAPQDVTECFACGAVMSLGGTLDVDGCTFGGNSATEVAGAIGAESSDVEIADSTFYENEILVGLVPNAVLDFTGSGLVPAQALPFGGAVLVGSGELAVTGSAFWSNSAVIGSSLIGIDASMTVEGCWFEGDTTMAGVVANIGDMFLNASTDALGELAPTVEMPATSLTVEGSTFDGNEGAPIAAQSVPARISNCLITNNQASGGEGPDQGVLLFFDSDADIVNTTIADNSSSGFSIYSTLMSGTSILPEGGVRVTNSIVWDEFAEMGPVYGADVAFSDLYPADPIVPELADPSVISEDPMFADSESGDYSLAAGSPCIDTGVDFELAPDADIDGTPRPLDGDASGIADWDMGAYEFGGITDGRIEGLDRYETGVAISEDHFAAADTAVLATGRVFADGLAAAGLAGAYNAPVLLTQPRALPASVAAELLRLGVSRVVVCGDQRAISDAVVAQVEALGEIEVQRIGGVDRYETAAMIADEIVSVTGEDPALVFVARGDTYPDALAVSPIAWAHSAPILLVRPEELPRYTVDYLLGLTGATRGVIVGGSAAVSTDVQGDIAAQAAPTFERISGVDRYDTAAEVAYWADDEGLAGFGVTGVATGEDFADALCAGPGLGSSGGVLLLTPRHTAAQAALDAISAYAPSISALQIFGSGAAIDEDVAIELDAARRG
;
A
#
# COMPACT_ATOMS: atom_id res chain seq x y z
N MET A 1 18.09 30.59 29.76
CA MET A 1 16.92 29.69 29.88
C MET A 1 15.56 30.42 29.88
N GLY A 2 15.40 31.55 29.18
CA GLY A 2 14.12 32.29 29.19
C GLY A 2 13.74 33.03 27.90
N THR A 3 14.47 32.82 26.80
CA THR A 3 14.25 33.58 25.55
C THR A 3 14.15 32.72 24.28
N ALA A 4 14.44 31.41 24.34
CA ALA A 4 14.26 30.48 23.22
C ALA A 4 12.83 29.91 23.13
N VAL A 5 12.13 29.77 24.26
CA VAL A 5 10.75 29.24 24.33
C VAL A 5 9.71 30.23 23.74
N ALA A 6 10.00 31.54 23.76
CA ALA A 6 9.10 32.55 23.21
C ALA A 6 9.10 32.64 21.66
N ARG A 7 10.06 31.98 20.98
CA ARG A 7 10.16 31.99 19.51
C ARG A 7 9.48 30.76 18.88
N ARG A 8 9.44 29.61 19.57
CA ARG A 8 8.66 28.41 19.15
C ARG A 8 7.14 28.61 19.29
N MET A 9 6.66 29.31 20.33
CA MET A 9 5.21 29.60 20.48
C MET A 9 4.64 30.63 19.48
N ARG A 10 5.47 31.38 18.73
CA ARG A 10 4.99 32.30 17.68
C ARG A 10 4.77 31.62 16.32
N LYS A 11 5.39 30.46 16.04
CA LYS A 11 5.17 29.70 14.80
C LYS A 11 3.86 28.88 14.84
N GLY A 12 3.55 28.24 15.97
CA GLY A 12 2.28 27.51 16.15
C GLY A 12 1.02 28.40 16.13
N VAL A 13 1.15 29.68 16.49
CA VAL A 13 0.03 30.66 16.42
C VAL A 13 -0.11 31.27 15.02
N ALA A 14 0.94 31.30 14.19
CA ALA A 14 0.86 31.76 12.80
C ALA A 14 0.10 30.75 11.90
N MET A 15 0.26 29.45 12.17
CA MET A 15 -0.40 28.37 11.43
C MET A 15 -1.92 28.32 11.71
N ARG A 16 -2.35 28.55 12.97
CA ARG A 16 -3.78 28.69 13.32
C ARG A 16 -4.43 30.00 12.87
N VAL A 17 -3.65 31.02 12.49
CA VAL A 17 -4.17 32.30 11.98
C VAL A 17 -4.33 32.29 10.44
N SER A 18 -3.69 31.35 9.73
CA SER A 18 -3.88 31.15 8.28
C SER A 18 -5.29 30.61 7.95
N MET A 19 -5.80 29.63 8.71
CA MET A 19 -7.18 29.14 8.56
C MET A 19 -8.26 30.21 8.83
N HIS A 20 -7.95 31.25 9.63
CA HIS A 20 -8.90 32.34 9.92
C HIS A 20 -8.86 33.50 8.92
N ARG A 21 -7.93 33.52 7.94
CA ARG A 21 -7.88 34.57 6.90
C ARG A 21 -8.66 34.27 5.63
N ARG A 22 -9.19 33.05 5.45
CA ARG A 22 -10.09 32.70 4.33
C ARG A 22 -11.60 32.75 4.68
N LEU A 23 -11.97 33.00 5.94
CA LEU A 23 -13.37 33.14 6.37
C LEU A 23 -13.93 34.58 6.33
N LEU A 24 -13.08 35.60 6.23
CA LEU A 24 -13.51 37.00 6.28
C LEU A 24 -14.05 37.61 4.96
N PRO A 25 -13.72 37.13 3.74
CA PRO A 25 -14.44 37.59 2.54
C PRO A 25 -15.82 36.93 2.41
N MET A 26 -16.02 35.75 3.02
CA MET A 26 -17.26 34.97 2.92
C MET A 26 -18.41 35.56 3.77
N ILE A 27 -18.09 36.16 4.92
CA ILE A 27 -19.09 36.80 5.80
C ILE A 27 -19.56 38.17 5.27
N VAL A 28 -18.74 38.88 4.48
CA VAL A 28 -19.10 40.18 3.91
C VAL A 28 -19.95 40.03 2.63
N VAL A 29 -19.78 38.94 1.88
CA VAL A 29 -20.65 38.60 0.74
C VAL A 29 -22.02 38.10 1.21
N LEU A 30 -22.08 37.31 2.30
CA LEU A 30 -23.35 36.88 2.91
C LEU A 30 -24.15 38.03 3.56
N ALA A 31 -23.50 39.10 4.03
CA ALA A 31 -24.19 40.24 4.63
C ALA A 31 -24.79 41.23 3.61
N LEU A 32 -24.36 41.21 2.35
CA LEU A 32 -24.85 42.11 1.29
C LEU A 32 -26.03 41.55 0.49
N ILE A 33 -26.28 40.24 0.56
CA ILE A 33 -27.42 39.57 -0.11
C ILE A 33 -28.70 39.61 0.75
N ALA A 34 -28.61 39.94 2.05
CA ALA A 34 -29.73 39.93 2.99
C ALA A 34 -30.71 41.14 2.91
N SER A 35 -30.67 41.97 1.86
CA SER A 35 -31.53 43.18 1.77
C SER A 35 -32.49 43.24 0.57
N PHE A 36 -32.58 42.18 -0.23
CA PHE A 36 -33.68 42.00 -1.19
C PHE A 36 -34.22 40.58 -1.01
N VAL A 37 -35.40 40.45 -0.39
CA VAL A 37 -36.18 39.21 -0.41
C VAL A 37 -37.21 39.35 -1.53
N PRO A 38 -36.96 38.84 -2.75
CA PRO A 38 -38.07 38.48 -3.62
C PRO A 38 -38.80 37.32 -2.94
N VAL A 39 -40.12 37.39 -2.94
CA VAL A 39 -40.97 36.25 -2.60
C VAL A 39 -40.73 35.19 -3.68
N PHE A 40 -39.83 34.25 -3.42
CA PHE A 40 -39.69 33.06 -4.25
C PHE A 40 -40.92 32.17 -4.05
N PRO A 41 -41.44 31.52 -5.11
CA PRO A 41 -42.44 30.48 -4.94
C PRO A 41 -41.88 29.38 -4.04
N ALA A 42 -42.75 28.70 -3.31
CA ALA A 42 -42.37 27.59 -2.44
C ALA A 42 -41.45 26.61 -3.20
N ILE A 43 -40.23 26.41 -2.71
CA ILE A 43 -39.35 25.34 -3.16
C ILE A 43 -40.13 24.05 -2.92
N ALA A 44 -40.42 23.31 -4.00
CA ALA A 44 -40.97 21.98 -3.90
C ALA A 44 -40.02 21.15 -3.03
N ILE A 45 -40.56 20.44 -2.04
CA ILE A 45 -39.78 19.45 -1.30
C ILE A 45 -39.25 18.47 -2.37
N PRO A 46 -37.92 18.32 -2.55
CA PRO A 46 -37.41 17.36 -3.51
C PRO A 46 -37.99 15.99 -3.17
N ALA A 47 -38.46 15.26 -4.19
CA ALA A 47 -38.92 13.89 -4.00
C ALA A 47 -37.80 13.05 -3.37
N GLU A 48 -38.14 12.03 -2.58
CA GLU A 48 -37.13 11.12 -2.08
C GLU A 48 -36.44 10.42 -3.25
N PRO A 49 -35.11 10.26 -3.20
CA PRO A 49 -34.36 9.54 -4.23
C PRO A 49 -34.96 8.17 -4.54
N LYS A 50 -35.07 7.83 -5.83
CA LYS A 50 -35.52 6.53 -6.31
C LYS A 50 -34.43 5.82 -7.11
N THR A 51 -34.59 4.50 -7.22
CA THR A 51 -33.82 3.66 -8.14
C THR A 51 -34.60 3.44 -9.42
N ILE A 52 -33.96 3.67 -10.56
CA ILE A 52 -34.47 3.43 -11.90
C ILE A 52 -33.67 2.27 -12.50
N TYR A 53 -34.36 1.23 -12.97
CA TYR A 53 -33.73 0.02 -13.50
C TYR A 53 -33.60 0.08 -15.02
N VAL A 54 -32.42 -0.30 -15.52
CA VAL A 54 -32.13 -0.41 -16.95
C VAL A 54 -31.55 -1.79 -17.26
N ASP A 55 -32.08 -2.47 -18.27
CA ASP A 55 -31.67 -3.81 -18.70
C ASP A 55 -31.58 -3.86 -20.23
N ALA A 56 -30.36 -3.98 -20.76
CA ALA A 56 -30.10 -4.00 -22.20
C ALA A 56 -30.78 -5.18 -22.93
N VAL A 57 -31.10 -6.27 -22.23
CA VAL A 57 -31.65 -7.50 -22.81
C VAL A 57 -33.17 -7.57 -22.67
N ASN A 58 -33.70 -7.22 -21.49
CA ASN A 58 -35.11 -7.39 -21.15
C ASN A 58 -35.89 -6.07 -21.04
N GLY A 59 -35.23 -4.92 -21.12
CA GLY A 59 -35.87 -3.60 -21.03
C GLY A 59 -36.65 -3.19 -22.27
N ASP A 60 -37.48 -2.15 -22.15
CA ASP A 60 -38.23 -1.54 -23.25
C ASP A 60 -38.32 -0.02 -23.09
N ASP A 61 -37.71 0.75 -23.99
CA ASP A 61 -37.73 2.23 -23.93
C ASP A 61 -39.08 2.86 -24.30
N VAL A 62 -40.01 2.10 -24.89
CA VAL A 62 -41.34 2.59 -25.28
C VAL A 62 -42.39 2.23 -24.23
N GLY A 63 -42.29 1.04 -23.66
CA GLY A 63 -43.26 0.47 -22.71
C GLY A 63 -42.78 0.39 -21.25
N GLY A 64 -41.47 0.53 -21.01
CA GLY A 64 -40.83 0.50 -19.69
C GLY A 64 -41.26 1.68 -18.81
N ASP A 65 -41.22 1.48 -17.50
CA ASP A 65 -41.47 2.53 -16.49
C ASP A 65 -40.33 2.68 -15.48
N GLY A 66 -39.18 2.03 -15.74
CA GLY A 66 -37.98 2.14 -14.92
C GLY A 66 -38.06 1.38 -13.60
N THR A 67 -39.09 0.53 -13.39
CA THR A 67 -39.19 -0.35 -12.24
C THR A 67 -38.46 -1.67 -12.49
N ALA A 68 -38.11 -2.41 -11.43
CA ALA A 68 -37.41 -3.70 -11.56
C ALA A 68 -38.21 -4.76 -12.38
N ASP A 69 -39.54 -4.70 -12.35
CA ASP A 69 -40.41 -5.59 -13.12
C ASP A 69 -40.59 -5.16 -14.58
N ASN A 70 -40.28 -3.90 -14.91
CA ASN A 70 -40.47 -3.31 -16.23
C ASN A 70 -39.40 -2.21 -16.53
N PRO A 71 -38.12 -2.62 -16.63
CA PRO A 71 -37.00 -1.69 -16.76
C PRO A 71 -36.97 -0.98 -18.12
N TYR A 72 -36.24 0.13 -18.19
CA TYR A 72 -35.87 0.73 -19.47
C TYR A 72 -34.80 -0.11 -20.18
N MET A 73 -34.71 0.00 -21.50
CA MET A 73 -33.65 -0.67 -22.27
C MET A 73 -32.36 0.13 -22.27
N SER A 74 -32.44 1.46 -22.44
CA SER A 74 -31.28 2.35 -22.52
C SER A 74 -31.08 3.20 -21.26
N ILE A 75 -29.81 3.49 -20.96
CA ILE A 75 -29.40 4.41 -19.91
C ILE A 75 -29.89 5.81 -20.25
N THR A 76 -29.83 6.21 -21.53
CA THR A 76 -30.31 7.50 -22.02
C THR A 76 -31.78 7.76 -21.65
N VAL A 77 -32.66 6.76 -21.79
CA VAL A 77 -34.07 6.89 -21.40
C VAL A 77 -34.23 6.89 -19.88
N GLY A 78 -33.50 6.04 -19.16
CA GLY A 78 -33.49 6.04 -17.68
C GLY A 78 -33.08 7.39 -17.08
N LEU A 79 -32.01 8.00 -17.61
CA LEU A 79 -31.57 9.35 -17.24
C LEU A 79 -32.61 10.43 -17.56
N GLY A 80 -33.45 10.22 -18.58
CA GLY A 80 -34.57 11.12 -18.89
C GLY A 80 -35.68 11.14 -17.83
N ASP A 81 -35.82 10.09 -17.03
CA ASP A 81 -36.77 9.97 -15.91
C ASP A 81 -36.14 10.26 -14.52
N ALA A 82 -34.81 10.44 -14.49
CA ALA A 82 -34.05 10.68 -13.27
C ALA A 82 -34.20 12.11 -12.75
N ASN A 83 -34.19 12.25 -11.43
CA ASN A 83 -34.19 13.50 -10.69
C ASN A 83 -32.96 13.60 -9.79
N TYR A 84 -32.79 14.75 -9.14
CA TYR A 84 -31.71 14.97 -8.19
C TYR A 84 -31.70 13.91 -7.07
N GLY A 85 -30.59 13.19 -6.95
CA GLY A 85 -30.32 12.15 -5.98
C GLY A 85 -30.62 10.73 -6.46
N ASP A 86 -31.25 10.56 -7.63
CA ASP A 86 -31.68 9.25 -8.11
C ASP A 86 -30.49 8.36 -8.52
N THR A 87 -30.73 7.05 -8.49
CA THR A 87 -29.78 6.00 -8.92
C THR A 87 -30.31 5.31 -10.15
N ILE A 88 -29.45 5.11 -11.15
CA ILE A 88 -29.70 4.23 -12.28
C ILE A 88 -28.99 2.90 -11.98
N ASP A 89 -29.78 1.84 -11.77
CA ASP A 89 -29.31 0.47 -11.56
C ASP A 89 -29.24 -0.26 -12.91
N ILE A 90 -28.04 -0.65 -13.31
CA ILE A 90 -27.69 -1.14 -14.63
C ILE A 90 -27.44 -2.64 -14.55
N ALA A 91 -28.33 -3.42 -15.17
CA ALA A 91 -28.17 -4.86 -15.26
C ALA A 91 -27.01 -5.25 -16.20
N PRO A 92 -26.47 -6.48 -16.09
CA PRO A 92 -25.51 -7.03 -17.03
C PRO A 92 -25.92 -6.88 -18.50
N GLY A 93 -25.03 -6.33 -19.32
CA GLY A 93 -25.24 -6.09 -20.74
C GLY A 93 -24.31 -5.01 -21.31
N THR A 94 -24.30 -4.90 -22.64
CA THR A 94 -23.59 -3.83 -23.36
C THR A 94 -24.57 -2.73 -23.75
N TYR A 95 -24.28 -1.51 -23.29
CA TYR A 95 -25.05 -0.30 -23.53
C TYR A 95 -24.29 0.57 -24.53
N SER A 96 -24.76 0.55 -25.78
CA SER A 96 -24.08 1.20 -26.91
C SER A 96 -25.07 1.82 -27.89
N VAL A 97 -24.54 2.56 -28.87
CA VAL A 97 -25.35 3.12 -29.96
C VAL A 97 -25.99 2.00 -30.79
N SER A 98 -25.26 0.91 -31.04
CA SER A 98 -25.72 -0.18 -31.90
C SER A 98 -26.62 -1.19 -31.21
N GLU A 99 -26.47 -1.40 -29.90
CA GLU A 99 -27.23 -2.40 -29.14
C GLU A 99 -28.48 -1.85 -28.47
N THR A 100 -28.35 -0.78 -27.67
CA THR A 100 -29.47 -0.20 -26.90
C THR A 100 -29.93 1.15 -27.44
N GLY A 101 -29.22 1.73 -28.41
CA GLY A 101 -29.57 3.02 -28.99
C GLY A 101 -29.14 4.20 -28.12
N GLU A 102 -28.10 4.04 -27.31
CA GLU A 102 -27.56 5.13 -26.48
C GLU A 102 -27.20 6.36 -27.32
N THR A 103 -27.26 7.53 -26.67
CA THR A 103 -26.73 8.78 -27.23
C THR A 103 -25.57 9.27 -26.37
N PHE A 104 -24.39 9.37 -26.96
CA PHE A 104 -23.19 9.88 -26.30
C PHE A 104 -22.90 11.35 -26.70
N PRO A 105 -22.48 12.21 -25.74
CA PRO A 105 -22.35 11.93 -24.31
C PRO A 105 -23.72 11.73 -23.63
N LEU A 106 -23.73 10.86 -22.62
CA LEU A 106 -24.91 10.61 -21.80
C LEU A 106 -25.43 11.93 -21.21
N PRO A 107 -26.74 12.19 -21.25
CA PRO A 107 -27.30 13.49 -20.91
C PRO A 107 -27.39 13.73 -19.40
N ILE A 108 -26.25 13.83 -18.72
CA ILE A 108 -26.17 14.15 -17.30
C ILE A 108 -26.49 15.64 -17.11
N SER A 109 -27.76 15.96 -16.88
CA SER A 109 -28.18 17.33 -16.53
C SER A 109 -27.79 17.67 -15.09
N PRO A 110 -27.52 18.95 -14.75
CA PRO A 110 -26.97 19.35 -13.46
C PRO A 110 -27.83 18.83 -12.31
N SER A 111 -27.29 17.81 -11.65
CA SER A 111 -27.95 17.05 -10.60
C SER A 111 -26.93 16.16 -9.89
N LYS A 112 -27.34 15.59 -8.76
CA LYS A 112 -26.64 14.49 -8.10
C LYS A 112 -27.18 13.18 -8.68
N ILE A 113 -26.38 12.40 -9.41
CA ILE A 113 -26.83 11.13 -10.02
C ILE A 113 -25.83 10.03 -9.71
N THR A 114 -26.34 8.82 -9.46
CA THR A 114 -25.54 7.59 -9.34
C THR A 114 -25.83 6.66 -10.51
N LEU A 115 -24.80 6.17 -11.19
CA LEU A 115 -24.87 4.98 -12.05
C LEU A 115 -24.23 3.82 -11.32
N GLN A 116 -24.91 2.69 -11.24
CA GLN A 116 -24.41 1.51 -10.52
C GLN A 116 -24.65 0.25 -11.35
N GLY A 117 -23.59 -0.51 -11.59
CA GLY A 117 -23.64 -1.87 -12.12
C GLY A 117 -23.34 -2.91 -11.05
N SER A 118 -23.71 -4.16 -11.31
CA SER A 118 -23.46 -5.28 -10.39
C SER A 118 -22.06 -5.87 -10.53
N ASP A 119 -21.47 -5.79 -11.73
CA ASP A 119 -20.14 -6.30 -12.05
C ASP A 119 -19.55 -5.47 -13.21
N PRO A 120 -18.37 -4.83 -13.06
CA PRO A 120 -17.80 -4.02 -14.12
C PRO A 120 -17.52 -4.80 -15.41
N TYR A 121 -17.25 -6.10 -15.36
CA TYR A 121 -16.96 -6.90 -16.56
C TYR A 121 -18.22 -7.42 -17.27
N GLU A 122 -19.40 -7.27 -16.67
CA GLU A 122 -20.67 -7.62 -17.30
C GLU A 122 -21.54 -6.39 -17.63
N CYS A 123 -21.37 -5.28 -16.93
CA CYS A 123 -22.10 -4.02 -17.15
C CYS A 123 -21.22 -3.03 -17.94
N ILE A 124 -21.36 -3.02 -19.28
CA ILE A 124 -20.44 -2.32 -20.19
C ILE A 124 -21.14 -1.13 -20.85
N ILE A 125 -20.57 0.07 -20.73
CA ILE A 125 -20.96 1.27 -21.48
C ILE A 125 -19.93 1.47 -22.60
N ASP A 126 -20.33 1.19 -23.83
CA ASP A 126 -19.47 1.26 -25.01
C ASP A 126 -19.88 2.44 -25.90
N ALA A 127 -19.03 3.48 -25.95
CA ALA A 127 -19.28 4.64 -26.80
C ALA A 127 -19.09 4.38 -28.29
N GLU A 128 -18.51 3.24 -28.69
CA GLU A 128 -18.23 2.85 -30.08
C GLU A 128 -17.51 3.95 -30.87
N TRP A 129 -16.60 4.69 -30.21
CA TRP A 129 -15.85 5.80 -30.79
C TRP A 129 -16.74 6.97 -31.29
N SER A 130 -17.98 7.05 -30.81
CA SER A 130 -18.98 8.03 -31.27
C SER A 130 -18.90 9.39 -30.58
N GLY A 131 -18.24 9.47 -29.42
CA GLY A 131 -18.04 10.69 -28.63
C GLY A 131 -17.55 10.39 -27.21
N ALA A 132 -17.53 11.41 -26.35
CA ALA A 132 -17.27 11.22 -24.92
C ALA A 132 -18.41 10.40 -24.28
N ILE A 133 -18.13 9.55 -23.29
CA ILE A 133 -19.19 8.78 -22.61
C ILE A 133 -20.08 9.69 -21.77
N ALA A 134 -19.51 10.55 -20.93
CA ALA A 134 -20.27 11.46 -20.07
C ALA A 134 -19.64 12.85 -19.99
N TRP A 135 -20.49 13.88 -20.04
CA TRP A 135 -20.11 15.26 -19.75
C TRP A 135 -20.93 15.77 -18.57
N LEU A 136 -20.25 16.08 -17.48
CA LEU A 136 -20.84 16.71 -16.31
C LEU A 136 -20.96 18.23 -16.46
N ALA A 137 -22.17 18.74 -16.28
CA ALA A 137 -22.39 20.18 -16.17
C ALA A 137 -21.72 20.76 -14.92
N ILE A 138 -21.38 22.05 -14.97
CA ILE A 138 -20.78 22.80 -13.84
C ILE A 138 -21.60 22.59 -12.56
N GLY A 139 -20.94 22.18 -11.47
CA GLY A 139 -21.53 21.98 -10.15
C GLY A 139 -22.28 20.66 -9.97
N SER A 140 -22.16 19.70 -10.89
CA SER A 140 -22.79 18.37 -10.75
C SER A 140 -22.03 17.47 -9.79
N GLU A 141 -22.75 16.54 -9.15
CA GLU A 141 -22.19 15.44 -8.37
C GLU A 141 -22.50 14.13 -9.10
N PHE A 142 -21.49 13.38 -9.50
CA PHE A 142 -21.68 12.15 -10.26
C PHE A 142 -20.97 11.00 -9.57
N THR A 143 -21.73 9.95 -9.28
CA THR A 143 -21.20 8.71 -8.70
C THR A 143 -21.36 7.57 -9.71
N VAL A 144 -20.30 6.80 -9.90
CA VAL A 144 -20.28 5.64 -10.82
C VAL A 144 -19.69 4.45 -10.08
N SER A 145 -20.32 3.29 -10.14
CA SER A 145 -19.73 2.08 -9.57
C SER A 145 -20.05 0.80 -10.35
N GLY A 146 -19.12 -0.16 -10.36
CA GLY A 146 -19.35 -1.49 -10.93
C GLY A 146 -19.58 -1.50 -12.45
N LEU A 147 -18.89 -0.62 -13.21
CA LEU A 147 -19.14 -0.41 -14.64
C LEU A 147 -17.83 -0.39 -15.45
N THR A 148 -17.87 -0.93 -16.67
CA THR A 148 -16.86 -0.67 -17.71
C THR A 148 -17.28 0.53 -18.56
N LEU A 149 -16.37 1.49 -18.78
CA LEU A 149 -16.51 2.63 -19.68
C LEU A 149 -15.44 2.53 -20.77
N THR A 150 -15.85 2.31 -22.03
CA THR A 150 -14.91 2.01 -23.11
C THR A 150 -15.20 2.72 -24.44
N HIS A 151 -14.16 2.81 -25.28
CA HIS A 151 -14.17 3.37 -26.63
C HIS A 151 -14.67 4.82 -26.71
N GLY A 152 -14.47 5.60 -25.65
CA GLY A 152 -14.79 7.03 -25.64
C GLY A 152 -13.79 7.87 -26.43
N VAL A 153 -14.26 8.87 -27.18
CA VAL A 153 -13.42 9.80 -27.98
C VAL A 153 -13.81 11.24 -27.74
N ALA A 154 -12.87 12.05 -27.27
CA ALA A 154 -13.12 13.47 -26.99
C ALA A 154 -11.90 14.36 -27.24
N VAL A 155 -12.08 15.68 -27.08
CA VAL A 155 -10.94 16.59 -26.88
C VAL A 155 -10.46 16.50 -25.43
N ASN A 156 -11.39 16.44 -24.48
CA ASN A 156 -11.14 16.36 -23.04
C ASN A 156 -11.93 15.17 -22.49
N GLY A 157 -11.26 14.19 -21.87
CA GLY A 157 -11.91 13.06 -21.21
C GLY A 157 -12.67 12.17 -22.19
N GLY A 158 -12.02 11.16 -22.74
CA GLY A 158 -12.68 10.22 -23.67
C GLY A 158 -13.85 9.52 -23.01
N ALA A 159 -13.72 9.12 -21.75
CA ALA A 159 -14.83 8.61 -20.95
C ALA A 159 -15.59 9.75 -20.27
N VAL A 160 -14.95 10.48 -19.34
CA VAL A 160 -15.65 11.45 -18.47
C VAL A 160 -14.96 12.81 -18.51
N MET A 161 -15.76 13.85 -18.74
CA MET A 161 -15.32 15.23 -18.56
C MET A 161 -16.10 15.90 -17.42
N VAL A 162 -15.36 16.43 -16.43
CA VAL A 162 -15.90 17.16 -15.28
C VAL A 162 -15.28 18.56 -15.16
N GLY A 163 -16.11 19.56 -14.88
CA GLY A 163 -15.67 20.94 -14.65
C GLY A 163 -16.44 21.56 -13.49
N LEU A 164 -15.73 22.12 -12.50
CA LEU A 164 -16.32 22.73 -11.30
C LEU A 164 -17.34 21.80 -10.59
N GLY A 165 -17.09 20.49 -10.52
CA GLY A 165 -18.01 19.49 -9.98
C GLY A 165 -17.34 18.43 -9.11
N THR A 166 -18.09 17.38 -8.76
CA THR A 166 -17.58 16.22 -8.01
C THR A 166 -17.81 14.94 -8.81
N LEU A 167 -16.75 14.13 -8.96
CA LEU A 167 -16.78 12.79 -9.55
C LEU A 167 -16.33 11.78 -8.49
N THR A 168 -17.12 10.75 -8.25
CA THR A 168 -16.75 9.62 -7.41
C THR A 168 -16.91 8.34 -8.22
N MET A 169 -15.85 7.57 -8.38
CA MET A 169 -15.88 6.28 -9.07
C MET A 169 -15.35 5.18 -8.16
N SER A 170 -16.04 4.03 -8.11
CA SER A 170 -15.56 2.87 -7.36
C SER A 170 -15.77 1.56 -8.12
N ASP A 171 -14.80 0.64 -8.12
CA ASP A 171 -14.95 -0.67 -8.78
C ASP A 171 -15.31 -0.54 -10.27
N CYS A 172 -14.67 0.39 -10.98
CA CYS A 172 -14.94 0.68 -12.39
C CYS A 172 -13.73 0.37 -13.27
N VAL A 173 -13.97 -0.01 -14.52
CA VAL A 173 -12.93 -0.24 -15.53
C VAL A 173 -13.08 0.82 -16.62
N LEU A 174 -12.06 1.64 -16.82
CA LEU A 174 -11.97 2.61 -17.91
C LEU A 174 -10.91 2.12 -18.89
N THR A 175 -11.33 1.67 -20.07
CA THR A 175 -10.41 1.05 -21.03
C THR A 175 -10.59 1.51 -22.45
N GLN A 176 -9.48 1.65 -23.19
CA GLN A 176 -9.48 2.01 -24.61
C GLN A 176 -10.17 3.34 -24.91
N ASN A 177 -10.09 4.30 -23.99
CA ASN A 177 -10.59 5.65 -24.19
C ASN A 177 -9.47 6.55 -24.72
N THR A 178 -9.83 7.52 -25.57
CA THR A 178 -8.87 8.44 -26.13
C THR A 178 -9.34 9.89 -26.18
N ALA A 179 -8.45 10.81 -25.82
CA ALA A 179 -8.68 12.24 -25.89
C ALA A 179 -7.37 13.01 -26.04
N GLN A 180 -7.43 14.32 -26.31
CA GLN A 180 -6.22 15.15 -26.32
C GLN A 180 -5.74 15.46 -24.89
N ASN A 181 -6.67 15.70 -23.97
CA ASN A 181 -6.38 15.92 -22.55
C ASN A 181 -7.11 14.86 -21.71
N GLY A 182 -6.35 13.97 -21.06
CA GLY A 182 -6.87 12.89 -20.22
C GLY A 182 -7.66 11.88 -21.02
N GLY A 183 -7.00 10.84 -21.54
CA GLY A 183 -7.63 9.88 -22.46
C GLY A 183 -8.89 9.22 -21.91
N ALA A 184 -8.95 8.93 -20.61
CA ALA A 184 -10.16 8.51 -19.92
C ALA A 184 -10.89 9.69 -19.25
N ILE A 185 -10.24 10.37 -18.30
CA ILE A 185 -10.87 11.39 -17.47
C ILE A 185 -10.16 12.73 -17.65
N TYR A 186 -10.96 13.78 -17.83
CA TYR A 186 -10.51 15.16 -17.71
C TYR A 186 -11.31 15.87 -16.62
N ALA A 187 -10.60 16.46 -15.65
CA ALA A 187 -11.16 17.21 -14.54
C ALA A 187 -10.57 18.63 -14.49
N ALA A 188 -11.43 19.64 -14.42
CA ALA A 188 -11.02 21.04 -14.24
C ALA A 188 -11.70 21.66 -13.02
N ASP A 189 -10.91 22.23 -12.11
CA ASP A 189 -11.37 22.84 -10.84
C ASP A 189 -12.39 21.97 -10.09
N SER A 190 -12.16 20.65 -10.03
CA SER A 190 -13.13 19.66 -9.58
C SER A 190 -12.61 18.80 -8.42
N PHE A 191 -13.51 18.09 -7.74
CA PHE A 191 -13.16 17.11 -6.72
C PHE A 191 -13.36 15.71 -7.30
N VAL A 192 -12.29 14.95 -7.47
CA VAL A 192 -12.34 13.59 -8.03
C VAL A 192 -11.86 12.59 -6.99
N THR A 193 -12.63 11.53 -6.78
CA THR A 193 -12.28 10.37 -5.93
C THR A 193 -12.41 9.10 -6.74
N LEU A 194 -11.35 8.30 -6.80
CA LEU A 194 -11.27 7.04 -7.53
C LEU A 194 -10.85 5.93 -6.55
N THR A 195 -11.66 4.87 -6.43
CA THR A 195 -11.39 3.77 -5.48
C THR A 195 -11.52 2.42 -6.15
N ASP A 196 -10.53 1.53 -6.02
CA ASP A 196 -10.52 0.19 -6.62
C ASP A 196 -10.89 0.21 -8.14
N CYS A 197 -10.40 1.21 -8.90
CA CYS A 197 -10.70 1.38 -10.34
C CYS A 197 -9.52 0.94 -11.23
N GLU A 198 -9.81 0.47 -12.43
CA GLU A 198 -8.82 0.07 -13.44
C GLU A 198 -8.81 1.05 -14.62
N PHE A 199 -7.64 1.53 -15.01
CA PHE A 199 -7.40 2.40 -16.16
C PHE A 199 -6.44 1.72 -17.14
N ILE A 200 -6.99 1.08 -18.17
CA ILE A 200 -6.24 0.16 -19.04
C ILE A 200 -6.24 0.63 -20.49
N ASP A 201 -5.06 0.76 -21.11
CA ASP A 201 -4.90 1.10 -22.53
C ASP A 201 -5.62 2.40 -22.94
N ASN A 202 -5.66 3.40 -22.05
CA ASN A 202 -6.15 4.73 -22.41
C ASN A 202 -5.01 5.57 -23.00
N GLY A 203 -5.34 6.44 -23.94
CA GLY A 203 -4.28 7.13 -24.67
C GLY A 203 -4.64 8.49 -25.22
N GLU A 204 -3.59 9.27 -25.47
CA GLU A 204 -3.71 10.53 -26.20
C GLU A 204 -4.15 10.29 -27.66
N SER A 205 -5.18 11.00 -28.12
CA SER A 205 -5.62 10.92 -29.51
C SER A 205 -4.77 11.81 -30.43
N ALA A 206 -4.24 11.25 -31.53
CA ALA A 206 -3.66 12.08 -32.60
C ALA A 206 -4.72 13.00 -33.22
N PHE A 207 -4.35 14.25 -33.58
CA PHE A 207 -5.26 15.26 -34.16
C PHE A 207 -6.15 14.76 -35.33
N ASP A 208 -5.69 13.75 -36.08
CA ASP A 208 -6.39 13.19 -37.24
C ASP A 208 -7.51 12.17 -36.90
N MET A 209 -7.63 11.75 -35.64
CA MET A 209 -8.63 10.77 -35.16
C MET A 209 -9.92 11.41 -34.65
N LEU A 210 -10.01 12.75 -34.59
CA LEU A 210 -11.22 13.44 -34.15
C LEU A 210 -12.35 13.35 -35.21
N PRO A 211 -13.62 13.14 -34.81
CA PRO A 211 -14.75 13.09 -35.73
C PRO A 211 -14.83 14.33 -36.64
N ALA A 212 -15.09 14.13 -37.93
CA ALA A 212 -15.13 15.19 -38.93
C ALA A 212 -16.17 16.28 -38.58
N GLY A 213 -15.68 17.44 -38.12
CA GLY A 213 -16.52 18.59 -37.74
C GLY A 213 -16.18 19.25 -36.41
N MET A 214 -15.37 18.59 -35.55
CA MET A 214 -14.75 19.26 -34.41
C MET A 214 -13.58 20.11 -34.89
N ALA A 215 -13.71 21.44 -34.80
CA ALA A 215 -12.56 22.33 -34.98
C ALA A 215 -11.68 22.25 -33.73
N PRO A 216 -10.33 22.26 -33.85
CA PRO A 216 -9.47 22.55 -32.72
C PRO A 216 -9.85 23.94 -32.22
N GLN A 217 -10.60 24.01 -31.13
CA GLN A 217 -10.79 25.26 -30.39
C GLN A 217 -9.40 25.67 -29.91
N ASP A 218 -9.13 26.97 -29.72
CA ASP A 218 -7.83 27.51 -29.33
C ASP A 218 -7.35 26.98 -27.95
N VAL A 219 -6.93 25.72 -27.87
CA VAL A 219 -6.25 25.14 -26.70
C VAL A 219 -4.82 25.64 -26.78
N THR A 220 -4.52 26.70 -26.03
CA THR A 220 -3.21 27.37 -26.07
C THR A 220 -2.20 26.65 -25.17
N GLU A 221 -2.65 25.67 -24.37
CA GLU A 221 -1.88 24.84 -23.44
C GLU A 221 -2.49 23.43 -23.48
N CYS A 222 -1.98 22.55 -24.35
CA CYS A 222 -2.34 21.13 -24.31
C CYS A 222 -1.45 20.44 -23.28
N PHE A 223 -2.06 19.66 -22.37
CA PHE A 223 -1.33 18.80 -21.45
C PHE A 223 -1.70 17.35 -21.81
N ALA A 224 -0.95 16.77 -22.74
CA ALA A 224 -1.23 15.42 -23.23
C ALA A 224 -1.05 14.37 -22.11
N CYS A 225 -2.15 13.75 -21.69
CA CYS A 225 -2.15 12.69 -20.68
C CYS A 225 -3.04 11.49 -21.07
N GLY A 226 -2.56 10.27 -20.82
CA GLY A 226 -3.16 9.04 -21.34
C GLY A 226 -4.38 8.56 -20.56
N ALA A 227 -4.39 8.59 -19.22
CA ALA A 227 -5.57 8.20 -18.44
C ALA A 227 -6.31 9.38 -17.81
N VAL A 228 -5.71 10.07 -16.84
CA VAL A 228 -6.40 11.08 -16.01
C VAL A 228 -5.66 12.41 -16.04
N MET A 229 -6.36 13.47 -16.45
CA MET A 229 -5.86 14.85 -16.37
C MET A 229 -6.64 15.65 -15.32
N SER A 230 -5.95 16.25 -14.35
CA SER A 230 -6.51 17.15 -13.34
C SER A 230 -5.93 18.55 -13.42
N LEU A 231 -6.75 19.55 -13.73
CA LEU A 231 -6.37 20.96 -13.80
C LEU A 231 -7.09 21.76 -12.71
N GLY A 232 -6.42 22.03 -11.60
CA GLY A 232 -7.03 22.60 -10.39
C GLY A 232 -7.97 21.63 -9.66
N GLY A 233 -8.18 21.89 -8.37
CA GLY A 233 -9.06 21.07 -7.52
C GLY A 233 -8.31 19.94 -6.80
N THR A 234 -8.99 18.82 -6.54
CA THR A 234 -8.41 17.65 -5.85
C THR A 234 -8.61 16.37 -6.64
N LEU A 235 -7.61 15.50 -6.64
CA LEU A 235 -7.67 14.15 -7.18
C LEU A 235 -7.21 13.16 -6.09
N ASP A 236 -8.11 12.30 -5.66
CA ASP A 236 -7.88 11.26 -4.65
C ASP A 236 -8.00 9.88 -5.32
N VAL A 237 -6.96 9.07 -5.22
CA VAL A 237 -6.81 7.77 -5.89
C VAL A 237 -6.41 6.71 -4.88
N ASP A 238 -7.23 5.69 -4.71
CA ASP A 238 -7.03 4.64 -3.70
C ASP A 238 -7.27 3.25 -4.31
N GLY A 239 -6.35 2.30 -4.11
CA GLY A 239 -6.53 0.92 -4.57
C GLY A 239 -6.64 0.75 -6.09
N CYS A 240 -6.24 1.74 -6.88
CA CYS A 240 -6.47 1.77 -8.33
C CYS A 240 -5.32 1.15 -9.12
N THR A 241 -5.61 0.71 -10.35
CA THR A 241 -4.62 0.14 -11.28
C THR A 241 -4.55 0.94 -12.57
N PHE A 242 -3.34 1.31 -13.00
CA PHE A 242 -3.08 2.01 -14.27
C PHE A 242 -2.10 1.20 -15.14
N GLY A 243 -2.62 0.61 -16.22
CA GLY A 243 -1.87 -0.28 -17.11
C GLY A 243 -1.86 0.17 -18.57
N GLY A 244 -0.70 0.20 -19.22
CA GLY A 244 -0.60 0.37 -20.68
C GLY A 244 -1.04 1.74 -21.21
N ASN A 245 -1.15 2.77 -20.36
CA ASN A 245 -1.62 4.09 -20.79
C ASN A 245 -0.49 4.90 -21.42
N SER A 246 -0.80 5.63 -22.50
CA SER A 246 0.20 6.27 -23.36
C SER A 246 -0.10 7.75 -23.62
N ALA A 247 0.94 8.59 -23.61
CA ALA A 247 0.84 10.01 -23.98
C ALA A 247 2.18 10.51 -24.53
N THR A 248 2.14 11.52 -25.41
CA THR A 248 3.34 11.98 -26.10
C THR A 248 4.11 13.11 -25.39
N GLU A 249 3.51 13.81 -24.43
CA GLU A 249 4.13 15.01 -23.81
C GLU A 249 4.19 15.04 -22.27
N VAL A 250 3.12 14.70 -21.53
CA VAL A 250 3.07 14.94 -20.06
C VAL A 250 3.15 13.67 -19.24
N ALA A 251 2.15 12.79 -19.33
CA ALA A 251 2.08 11.57 -18.53
C ALA A 251 1.18 10.51 -19.17
N GLY A 252 1.65 9.29 -19.31
CA GLY A 252 0.85 8.13 -19.72
C GLY A 252 -0.32 7.86 -18.77
N ALA A 253 -0.10 7.80 -17.45
CA ALA A 253 -1.20 7.52 -16.51
C ALA A 253 -1.86 8.81 -15.99
N ILE A 254 -1.21 9.57 -15.11
CA ILE A 254 -1.84 10.72 -14.42
C ILE A 254 -1.04 12.00 -14.69
N GLY A 255 -1.73 13.02 -15.19
CA GLY A 255 -1.19 14.37 -15.31
C GLY A 255 -1.96 15.34 -14.42
N ALA A 256 -1.25 16.24 -13.72
CA ALA A 256 -1.92 17.29 -12.97
C ALA A 256 -1.20 18.64 -13.00
N GLU A 257 -1.99 19.71 -12.97
CA GLU A 257 -1.53 21.08 -12.85
C GLU A 257 -2.33 21.80 -11.78
N SER A 258 -1.65 22.55 -10.90
CA SER A 258 -2.29 23.36 -9.84
C SER A 258 -3.33 22.61 -8.99
N SER A 259 -3.21 21.28 -8.89
CA SER A 259 -4.13 20.38 -8.18
C SER A 259 -3.47 19.80 -6.94
N ASP A 260 -4.27 19.48 -5.92
CA ASP A 260 -3.85 18.63 -4.81
C ASP A 260 -4.14 17.16 -5.19
N VAL A 261 -3.10 16.33 -5.29
CA VAL A 261 -3.20 14.93 -5.72
C VAL A 261 -2.76 14.00 -4.60
N GLU A 262 -3.60 13.02 -4.26
CA GLU A 262 -3.32 11.97 -3.29
C GLU A 262 -3.46 10.61 -3.99
N ILE A 263 -2.45 9.75 -3.85
CA ILE A 263 -2.42 8.41 -4.42
C ILE A 263 -2.01 7.42 -3.33
N ALA A 264 -2.86 6.43 -3.08
CA ALA A 264 -2.65 5.39 -2.08
C ALA A 264 -2.91 4.00 -2.67
N ASP A 265 -2.16 3.00 -2.20
CA ASP A 265 -2.38 1.56 -2.43
C ASP A 265 -2.61 1.17 -3.91
N SER A 266 -2.00 1.92 -4.83
CA SER A 266 -2.28 1.85 -6.27
C SER A 266 -1.12 1.24 -7.05
N THR A 267 -1.44 0.59 -8.17
CA THR A 267 -0.47 -0.11 -9.01
C THR A 267 -0.39 0.51 -10.40
N PHE A 268 0.82 0.56 -10.92
CA PHE A 268 1.17 1.28 -12.13
C PHE A 268 2.12 0.44 -12.98
N TYR A 269 1.75 0.09 -14.22
CA TYR A 269 2.60 -0.75 -15.07
C TYR A 269 2.49 -0.41 -16.56
N GLU A 270 3.60 -0.55 -17.30
CA GLU A 270 3.65 -0.43 -18.78
C GLU A 270 3.15 0.92 -19.34
N ASN A 271 3.24 2.00 -18.57
CA ASN A 271 2.88 3.35 -19.04
C ASN A 271 4.12 4.06 -19.65
N GLU A 272 3.95 4.87 -20.69
CA GLU A 272 5.07 5.57 -21.38
C GLU A 272 5.71 6.69 -20.54
N ILE A 273 4.99 7.26 -19.57
CA ILE A 273 5.42 8.10 -18.42
C ILE A 273 4.35 7.87 -17.36
N LEU A 274 4.68 7.73 -16.08
CA LEU A 274 3.63 7.38 -15.12
C LEU A 274 2.84 8.58 -14.60
N VAL A 275 3.51 9.50 -13.91
CA VAL A 275 2.88 10.68 -13.32
C VAL A 275 3.68 11.92 -13.67
N GLY A 276 3.01 12.93 -14.22
CA GLY A 276 3.63 14.20 -14.62
C GLY A 276 2.90 15.38 -14.02
N LEU A 277 3.58 16.15 -13.18
CA LEU A 277 3.04 17.35 -12.52
C LEU A 277 3.67 18.62 -13.07
N VAL A 278 2.81 19.60 -13.34
CA VAL A 278 3.11 20.91 -13.95
C VAL A 278 2.73 22.00 -12.91
N PRO A 279 3.35 23.20 -12.87
CA PRO A 279 3.56 24.01 -11.67
C PRO A 279 2.44 24.13 -10.62
N ASN A 280 2.84 24.12 -9.35
CA ASN A 280 2.03 24.34 -8.14
C ASN A 280 1.09 23.19 -7.74
N ALA A 281 1.48 21.94 -8.03
CA ALA A 281 0.80 20.76 -7.52
C ALA A 281 1.44 20.22 -6.22
N VAL A 282 0.62 19.58 -5.39
CA VAL A 282 1.07 18.76 -4.24
C VAL A 282 0.75 17.32 -4.57
N LEU A 283 1.72 16.42 -4.42
CA LEU A 283 1.50 14.97 -4.58
C LEU A 283 1.92 14.24 -3.31
N ASP A 284 0.99 13.50 -2.74
CA ASP A 284 1.23 12.53 -1.66
C ASP A 284 1.01 11.12 -2.22
N PHE A 285 2.02 10.26 -2.08
CA PHE A 285 2.05 8.94 -2.72
C PHE A 285 2.41 7.87 -1.68
N THR A 286 1.52 6.90 -1.45
CA THR A 286 1.66 5.92 -0.36
C THR A 286 1.37 4.49 -0.81
N GLY A 287 2.13 3.51 -0.31
CA GLY A 287 1.79 2.08 -0.39
C GLY A 287 1.69 1.50 -1.82
N SER A 288 2.32 2.11 -2.80
CA SER A 288 2.01 1.88 -4.22
C SER A 288 3.19 1.27 -4.99
N GLY A 289 2.89 0.43 -5.98
CA GLY A 289 3.88 -0.32 -6.77
C GLY A 289 3.99 0.16 -8.21
N LEU A 290 5.20 0.53 -8.64
CA LEU A 290 5.48 1.05 -9.98
C LEU A 290 6.45 0.12 -10.73
N VAL A 291 5.93 -0.53 -11.77
CA VAL A 291 6.56 -1.61 -12.54
C VAL A 291 6.73 -1.14 -14.01
N PRO A 292 7.72 -1.67 -14.75
CA PRO A 292 8.61 -0.92 -15.63
C PRO A 292 7.89 0.09 -16.54
N ALA A 293 8.19 1.38 -16.32
CA ALA A 293 7.85 2.45 -17.25
C ALA A 293 9.03 2.74 -18.19
N GLN A 294 8.74 2.93 -19.48
CA GLN A 294 9.74 3.30 -20.50
C GLN A 294 9.49 4.72 -20.98
N ALA A 295 10.36 5.68 -20.61
CA ALA A 295 10.17 7.09 -20.94
C ALA A 295 11.42 7.77 -21.54
N LEU A 296 11.15 8.93 -22.17
CA LEU A 296 12.00 9.90 -22.88
C LEU A 296 13.16 10.48 -21.99
N PRO A 297 13.95 11.52 -22.37
CA PRO A 297 15.25 11.79 -21.72
C PRO A 297 15.20 12.31 -20.26
N PHE A 298 14.03 12.36 -19.60
CA PHE A 298 13.84 12.74 -18.20
C PHE A 298 12.62 12.02 -17.60
N GLY A 299 12.73 11.50 -16.37
CA GLY A 299 11.61 10.98 -15.56
C GLY A 299 11.05 9.63 -16.02
N GLY A 300 11.33 8.53 -15.30
CA GLY A 300 10.78 7.21 -15.67
C GLY A 300 9.42 6.92 -15.02
N ALA A 301 9.25 7.20 -13.72
CA ALA A 301 7.97 7.04 -13.02
C ALA A 301 7.29 8.39 -12.71
N VAL A 302 7.81 9.18 -11.77
CA VAL A 302 7.16 10.42 -11.31
C VAL A 302 8.03 11.64 -11.65
N LEU A 303 7.42 12.63 -12.31
CA LEU A 303 8.02 13.93 -12.58
C LEU A 303 7.22 15.04 -11.91
N VAL A 304 7.91 15.90 -11.16
CA VAL A 304 7.29 17.07 -10.50
C VAL A 304 8.02 18.36 -10.90
N GLY A 305 7.34 19.24 -11.63
CA GLY A 305 7.82 20.58 -11.93
C GLY A 305 7.23 21.63 -10.99
N SER A 306 8.05 22.25 -10.14
CA SER A 306 7.68 23.28 -9.14
C SER A 306 6.48 22.92 -8.24
N GLY A 307 6.74 22.53 -6.99
CA GLY A 307 5.71 22.06 -6.07
C GLY A 307 6.30 21.27 -4.90
N GLU A 308 5.45 20.48 -4.24
CA GLU A 308 5.84 19.56 -3.16
C GLU A 308 5.48 18.12 -3.55
N LEU A 309 6.45 17.21 -3.40
CA LEU A 309 6.28 15.77 -3.56
C LEU A 309 6.58 15.09 -2.23
N ALA A 310 5.66 14.27 -1.74
CA ALA A 310 5.86 13.33 -0.67
C ALA A 310 5.59 11.91 -1.20
N VAL A 311 6.54 11.00 -0.98
CA VAL A 311 6.43 9.58 -1.33
C VAL A 311 6.78 8.78 -0.08
N THR A 312 5.87 7.91 0.37
CA THR A 312 6.06 7.11 1.58
C THR A 312 5.74 5.64 1.31
N GLY A 313 6.55 4.70 1.81
CA GLY A 313 6.20 3.27 1.81
C GLY A 313 5.91 2.67 0.43
N SER A 314 6.59 3.15 -0.62
CA SER A 314 6.28 2.79 -2.02
C SER A 314 7.45 2.08 -2.70
N ALA A 315 7.14 1.23 -3.68
CA ALA A 315 8.13 0.41 -4.37
C ALA A 315 8.25 0.76 -5.86
N PHE A 316 9.47 0.93 -6.33
CA PHE A 316 9.83 1.27 -7.70
C PHE A 316 10.77 0.19 -8.24
N TRP A 317 10.40 -0.42 -9.36
CA TRP A 317 11.17 -1.54 -9.89
C TRP A 317 11.35 -1.50 -11.40
N SER A 318 12.60 -1.64 -11.84
CA SER A 318 12.97 -1.73 -13.27
C SER A 318 12.50 -0.56 -14.14
N ASN A 319 12.42 0.65 -13.57
CA ASN A 319 12.13 1.86 -14.32
C ASN A 319 13.37 2.33 -15.08
N SER A 320 13.18 2.95 -16.25
CA SER A 320 14.29 3.41 -17.08
C SER A 320 14.08 4.84 -17.57
N ALA A 321 15.05 5.72 -17.31
CA ALA A 321 15.13 7.06 -17.89
C ALA A 321 16.60 7.50 -18.03
N VAL A 322 16.87 8.64 -18.65
CA VAL A 322 18.24 9.19 -18.66
C VAL A 322 18.58 9.88 -17.33
N ILE A 323 17.61 10.58 -16.73
CA ILE A 323 17.74 11.26 -15.42
C ILE A 323 16.46 11.01 -14.64
N GLY A 324 16.58 10.62 -13.37
CA GLY A 324 15.45 10.32 -12.49
C GLY A 324 14.59 9.17 -13.02
N SER A 325 15.15 7.96 -13.08
CA SER A 325 14.42 6.79 -13.56
C SER A 325 13.16 6.51 -12.73
N SER A 326 13.18 6.80 -11.44
CA SER A 326 12.01 6.60 -10.58
C SER A 326 11.36 7.94 -10.22
N LEU A 327 12.12 8.86 -9.62
CA LEU A 327 11.60 10.16 -9.19
C LEU A 327 12.48 11.29 -9.73
N ILE A 328 11.84 12.34 -10.29
CA ILE A 328 12.52 13.59 -10.61
C ILE A 328 11.74 14.82 -10.15
N GLY A 329 12.41 15.67 -9.38
CA GLY A 329 11.97 17.02 -9.05
C GLY A 329 12.70 18.05 -9.90
N ILE A 330 11.96 19.02 -10.42
CA ILE A 330 12.51 20.20 -11.09
C ILE A 330 11.99 21.42 -10.34
N ASP A 331 12.88 22.18 -9.71
CA ASP A 331 12.54 23.34 -8.89
C ASP A 331 11.46 23.00 -7.82
N ALA A 332 11.51 21.78 -7.29
CA ALA A 332 10.53 21.21 -6.37
C ALA A 332 11.13 20.84 -5.00
N SER A 333 10.28 20.68 -3.99
CA SER A 333 10.63 20.06 -2.71
C SER A 333 10.16 18.61 -2.71
N MET A 334 11.06 17.68 -2.42
CA MET A 334 10.80 16.25 -2.43
C MET A 334 11.11 15.64 -1.07
N THR A 335 10.19 14.82 -0.57
CA THR A 335 10.37 13.93 0.58
C THR A 335 10.10 12.50 0.13
N VAL A 336 11.04 11.60 0.37
CA VAL A 336 10.96 10.17 0.05
C VAL A 336 11.23 9.41 1.34
N GLU A 337 10.27 8.62 1.82
CA GLU A 337 10.32 7.96 3.14
C GLU A 337 9.96 6.48 3.02
N GLY A 338 10.74 5.56 3.59
CA GLY A 338 10.35 4.15 3.63
C GLY A 338 10.17 3.48 2.26
N CYS A 339 10.84 3.97 1.20
CA CYS A 339 10.62 3.50 -0.17
C CYS A 339 11.66 2.47 -0.61
N TRP A 340 11.28 1.59 -1.53
CA TRP A 340 12.16 0.57 -2.13
C TRP A 340 12.41 0.87 -3.60
N PHE A 341 13.67 0.88 -4.03
CA PHE A 341 14.10 1.12 -5.41
C PHE A 341 15.01 -0.01 -5.87
N GLU A 342 14.58 -0.81 -6.85
CA GLU A 342 15.36 -1.95 -7.33
C GLU A 342 15.40 -2.12 -8.85
N GLY A 343 16.60 -2.38 -9.36
CA GLY A 343 16.83 -2.67 -10.77
C GLY A 343 16.51 -1.50 -11.71
N ASP A 344 16.36 -0.28 -11.20
CA ASP A 344 16.11 0.92 -12.00
C ASP A 344 17.37 1.30 -12.79
N THR A 345 17.19 1.82 -14.01
CA THR A 345 18.28 2.19 -14.92
C THR A 345 18.26 3.68 -15.26
N THR A 346 19.36 4.38 -14.95
CA THR A 346 19.52 5.83 -15.10
C THR A 346 20.96 6.22 -15.42
N MET A 347 21.17 7.38 -16.06
CA MET A 347 22.50 8.00 -16.12
C MET A 347 22.74 8.97 -14.95
N ALA A 348 21.69 9.53 -14.35
CA ALA A 348 21.80 10.49 -13.25
C ALA A 348 20.57 10.45 -12.32
N GLY A 349 20.71 9.77 -11.18
CA GLY A 349 19.69 9.68 -10.13
C GLY A 349 18.58 8.67 -10.46
N VAL A 350 18.36 7.71 -9.58
CA VAL A 350 17.09 6.97 -9.49
C VAL A 350 16.05 7.91 -8.88
N VAL A 351 16.47 8.59 -7.82
CA VAL A 351 15.83 9.79 -7.26
C VAL A 351 16.71 11.01 -7.55
N ALA A 352 16.17 11.98 -8.29
CA ALA A 352 16.89 13.19 -8.68
C ALA A 352 16.10 14.46 -8.32
N ASN A 353 16.77 15.51 -7.84
CA ASN A 353 16.19 16.84 -7.71
C ASN A 353 17.10 17.93 -8.29
N ILE A 354 16.58 18.71 -9.23
CA ILE A 354 17.32 19.74 -9.97
C ILE A 354 16.67 21.11 -9.71
N GLY A 355 17.39 21.99 -9.04
CA GLY A 355 16.99 23.38 -8.81
C GLY A 355 17.63 24.38 -9.78
N ASP A 356 17.12 25.60 -9.73
CA ASP A 356 17.60 26.78 -10.46
C ASP A 356 17.54 26.67 -12.00
N MET A 357 16.74 25.73 -12.53
CA MET A 357 16.62 25.53 -13.98
C MET A 357 15.89 26.71 -14.65
N PHE A 358 14.81 27.22 -14.05
CA PHE A 358 14.03 28.31 -14.64
C PHE A 358 14.64 29.71 -14.45
N LEU A 359 15.54 29.90 -13.48
CA LEU A 359 16.20 31.19 -13.21
C LEU A 359 17.23 31.57 -14.30
N ASN A 360 17.72 30.59 -15.06
CA ASN A 360 18.68 30.81 -16.15
C ASN A 360 18.07 31.04 -17.54
N ALA A 361 16.73 30.92 -17.70
CA ALA A 361 16.11 30.84 -19.02
C ALA A 361 15.34 32.09 -19.52
N SER A 362 15.06 33.10 -18.69
CA SER A 362 14.28 34.27 -19.15
C SER A 362 15.05 35.59 -19.11
N THR A 363 15.66 35.95 -20.24
CA THR A 363 15.83 37.37 -20.59
C THR A 363 14.58 37.82 -21.34
N ASP A 364 14.01 38.97 -20.98
CA ASP A 364 12.94 39.55 -21.77
C ASP A 364 13.42 39.94 -23.20
N ALA A 365 12.50 40.35 -24.07
CA ALA A 365 12.81 40.77 -25.44
C ALA A 365 13.75 42.01 -25.53
N LEU A 366 14.13 42.61 -24.39
CA LEU A 366 15.07 43.73 -24.26
C LEU A 366 16.42 43.31 -23.65
N GLY A 367 16.59 42.04 -23.26
CA GLY A 367 17.80 41.52 -22.66
C GLY A 367 17.96 41.83 -21.17
N GLU A 368 16.87 42.24 -20.49
CA GLU A 368 16.86 42.38 -19.03
C GLU A 368 16.42 41.07 -18.37
N LEU A 369 17.08 40.70 -17.27
CA LEU A 369 16.68 39.56 -16.44
C LEU A 369 15.26 39.80 -15.92
N ALA A 370 14.35 38.84 -16.11
CA ALA A 370 13.03 38.91 -15.52
C ALA A 370 13.14 39.10 -14.00
N PRO A 371 12.21 39.84 -13.35
CA PRO A 371 12.22 39.98 -11.91
C PRO A 371 12.17 38.60 -11.27
N THR A 372 13.12 38.31 -10.36
CA THR A 372 13.17 37.07 -9.58
C THR A 372 11.85 36.87 -8.86
N VAL A 373 11.04 35.92 -9.32
CA VAL A 373 9.95 35.37 -8.52
C VAL A 373 10.64 34.64 -7.37
N GLU A 374 10.34 35.00 -6.13
CA GLU A 374 10.72 34.21 -4.95
C GLU A 374 10.04 32.84 -5.10
N MET A 375 10.78 31.86 -5.63
CA MET A 375 10.38 30.45 -5.60
C MET A 375 10.38 29.97 -4.14
N PRO A 376 9.51 29.03 -3.75
CA PRO A 376 9.63 28.37 -2.46
C PRO A 376 11.02 27.75 -2.30
N ALA A 377 11.49 27.59 -1.06
CA ALA A 377 12.78 26.94 -0.80
C ALA A 377 12.68 25.46 -1.25
N THR A 378 13.47 25.08 -2.24
CA THR A 378 13.58 23.70 -2.75
C THR A 378 14.43 22.84 -1.83
N SER A 379 14.14 21.55 -1.75
CA SER A 379 14.90 20.59 -0.92
C SER A 379 14.69 19.15 -1.39
N LEU A 380 15.64 18.27 -1.09
CA LEU A 380 15.50 16.82 -1.24
C LEU A 380 15.69 16.16 0.12
N THR A 381 14.70 15.43 0.61
CA THR A 381 14.82 14.57 1.81
C THR A 381 14.56 13.13 1.40
N VAL A 382 15.48 12.24 1.74
CA VAL A 382 15.35 10.79 1.57
C VAL A 382 15.59 10.15 2.93
N GLU A 383 14.60 9.42 3.45
CA GLU A 383 14.64 8.83 4.79
C GLU A 383 14.16 7.38 4.77
N GLY A 384 14.79 6.49 5.53
CA GLY A 384 14.29 5.11 5.71
C GLY A 384 14.17 4.30 4.43
N SER A 385 14.86 4.66 3.36
CA SER A 385 14.62 4.11 2.01
C SER A 385 15.77 3.22 1.55
N THR A 386 15.44 2.19 0.76
CA THR A 386 16.40 1.21 0.24
C THR A 386 16.58 1.35 -1.26
N PHE A 387 17.84 1.34 -1.70
CA PHE A 387 18.26 1.37 -3.10
C PHE A 387 19.16 0.17 -3.36
N ASP A 388 18.63 -0.87 -3.99
CA ASP A 388 19.38 -2.10 -4.25
C ASP A 388 19.49 -2.41 -5.76
N GLY A 389 20.68 -2.80 -6.22
CA GLY A 389 20.84 -3.36 -7.57
C GLY A 389 20.53 -2.40 -8.74
N ASN A 390 20.57 -1.08 -8.55
CA ASN A 390 20.25 -0.12 -9.61
C ASN A 390 21.44 0.14 -10.54
N GLU A 391 21.17 0.40 -11.82
CA GLU A 391 22.16 0.85 -12.81
C GLU A 391 22.14 2.38 -12.91
N GLY A 392 23.19 3.05 -12.41
CA GLY A 392 23.29 4.51 -12.32
C GLY A 392 23.49 5.00 -10.90
N ALA A 393 23.42 6.31 -10.68
CA ALA A 393 23.48 6.90 -9.34
C ALA A 393 22.13 6.74 -8.64
N PRO A 394 22.02 6.10 -7.45
CA PRO A 394 20.79 6.08 -6.66
C PRO A 394 20.20 7.46 -6.39
N ILE A 395 21.00 8.39 -5.87
CA ILE A 395 20.51 9.72 -5.46
C ILE A 395 21.37 10.82 -6.09
N ALA A 396 20.71 11.81 -6.69
CA ALA A 396 21.35 12.99 -7.26
C ALA A 396 20.64 14.29 -6.86
N ALA A 397 21.40 15.31 -6.46
CA ALA A 397 20.90 16.65 -6.22
C ALA A 397 21.77 17.70 -6.95
N GLN A 398 21.11 18.68 -7.56
CA GLN A 398 21.77 19.80 -8.21
C GLN A 398 21.14 21.13 -7.80
N SER A 399 21.95 22.06 -7.30
CA SER A 399 21.52 23.39 -6.80
C SER A 399 20.34 23.32 -5.80
N VAL A 400 20.27 22.24 -5.01
CA VAL A 400 19.21 21.97 -4.04
C VAL A 400 19.82 21.33 -2.78
N PRO A 401 19.54 21.83 -1.56
CA PRO A 401 20.02 21.18 -0.34
C PRO A 401 19.37 19.79 -0.16
N ALA A 402 20.18 18.80 0.22
CA ALA A 402 19.75 17.42 0.41
C ALA A 402 19.92 16.93 1.85
N ARG A 403 19.03 16.05 2.30
CA ARG A 403 19.19 15.25 3.52
C ARG A 403 18.90 13.79 3.19
N ILE A 404 19.82 12.91 3.53
CA ILE A 404 19.71 11.46 3.37
C ILE A 404 19.92 10.86 4.76
N SER A 405 18.94 10.13 5.26
CA SER A 405 19.05 9.53 6.59
C SER A 405 18.43 8.15 6.68
N ASN A 406 18.97 7.26 7.51
CA ASN A 406 18.39 5.94 7.73
C ASN A 406 18.21 5.10 6.44
N CYS A 407 19.06 5.32 5.44
CA CYS A 407 18.91 4.67 4.14
C CYS A 407 19.85 3.47 4.00
N LEU A 408 19.45 2.48 3.20
CA LEU A 408 20.28 1.38 2.77
C LEU A 408 20.55 1.52 1.26
N ILE A 409 21.81 1.65 0.86
CA ILE A 409 22.20 1.91 -0.54
C ILE A 409 23.22 0.85 -0.94
N THR A 410 22.76 -0.19 -1.63
CA THR A 410 23.52 -1.43 -1.80
C THR A 410 23.53 -1.94 -3.23
N ASN A 411 24.61 -2.61 -3.62
CA ASN A 411 24.71 -3.33 -4.90
C ASN A 411 24.46 -2.47 -6.16
N ASN A 412 24.55 -1.14 -6.08
CA ASN A 412 24.29 -0.25 -7.21
C ASN A 412 25.53 -0.11 -8.12
N GLN A 413 25.30 0.08 -9.42
CA GLN A 413 26.34 0.19 -10.43
C GLN A 413 26.27 1.51 -11.22
N ALA A 414 27.09 2.49 -10.85
CA ALA A 414 27.23 3.78 -11.52
C ALA A 414 28.39 3.78 -12.54
N SER A 415 28.29 3.00 -13.63
CA SER A 415 29.41 2.76 -14.58
C SER A 415 29.16 3.13 -16.06
N GLY A 416 28.33 4.14 -16.34
CA GLY A 416 27.82 4.44 -17.69
C GLY A 416 28.65 5.39 -18.58
N GLY A 417 29.71 6.04 -18.09
CA GLY A 417 30.45 7.08 -18.83
C GLY A 417 31.92 7.29 -18.44
N GLU A 418 32.68 8.09 -19.22
CA GLU A 418 34.06 8.50 -18.89
C GLU A 418 34.05 9.81 -18.06
N GLY A 419 34.46 9.76 -16.78
CA GLY A 419 34.67 10.96 -15.95
C GLY A 419 34.39 10.76 -14.44
N PRO A 420 34.75 11.75 -13.59
CA PRO A 420 34.51 11.70 -12.14
C PRO A 420 33.02 11.85 -11.76
N ASP A 421 32.17 12.29 -12.69
CA ASP A 421 30.75 12.59 -12.47
C ASP A 421 29.86 11.32 -12.52
N GLN A 422 30.39 10.18 -12.08
CA GLN A 422 29.75 8.86 -12.08
C GLN A 422 29.92 8.24 -10.69
N GLY A 423 29.04 8.60 -9.77
CA GLY A 423 29.07 8.16 -8.38
C GLY A 423 27.72 7.64 -7.91
N VAL A 424 27.72 7.00 -6.74
CA VAL A 424 26.49 6.47 -6.11
C VAL A 424 25.62 7.62 -5.61
N LEU A 425 26.25 8.59 -4.93
CA LEU A 425 25.62 9.84 -4.51
C LEU A 425 26.26 11.02 -5.22
N LEU A 426 25.44 11.83 -5.89
CA LEU A 426 25.88 12.96 -6.71
C LEU A 426 25.34 14.29 -6.17
N PHE A 427 26.23 15.21 -5.80
CA PHE A 427 25.88 16.54 -5.33
C PHE A 427 26.60 17.62 -6.15
N PHE A 428 25.82 18.36 -6.94
CA PHE A 428 26.32 19.48 -7.73
C PHE A 428 25.79 20.78 -7.17
N ASP A 429 26.65 21.70 -6.77
CA ASP A 429 26.24 23.01 -6.23
C ASP A 429 25.23 22.88 -5.07
N SER A 430 25.37 21.82 -4.27
CA SER A 430 24.39 21.39 -3.26
C SER A 430 25.08 21.05 -1.94
N ASP A 431 24.53 21.54 -0.83
CA ASP A 431 24.87 21.07 0.52
C ASP A 431 24.09 19.77 0.80
N ALA A 432 24.68 18.81 1.51
CA ALA A 432 23.98 17.57 1.87
C ALA A 432 24.36 17.03 3.25
N ASP A 433 23.37 16.49 3.97
CA ASP A 433 23.57 15.76 5.22
C ASP A 433 23.26 14.28 5.02
N ILE A 434 24.25 13.41 5.19
CA ILE A 434 24.13 11.95 5.15
C ILE A 434 24.32 11.44 6.57
N VAL A 435 23.27 10.83 7.14
CA VAL A 435 23.20 10.50 8.57
C VAL A 435 22.67 9.08 8.77
N ASN A 436 23.31 8.24 9.59
CA ASN A 436 22.78 6.89 9.89
C ASN A 436 22.43 6.10 8.62
N THR A 437 23.30 6.13 7.63
CA THR A 437 23.07 5.53 6.31
C THR A 437 24.13 4.47 6.03
N THR A 438 23.72 3.32 5.50
CA THR A 438 24.64 2.25 5.07
C THR A 438 24.75 2.29 3.56
N ILE A 439 25.96 2.54 3.05
CA ILE A 439 26.33 2.56 1.63
C ILE A 439 27.34 1.44 1.45
N ALA A 440 26.94 0.31 0.86
CA ALA A 440 27.79 -0.87 0.80
C ALA A 440 27.72 -1.61 -0.53
N ASP A 441 28.82 -2.25 -0.93
CA ASP A 441 28.89 -3.11 -2.12
C ASP A 441 28.49 -2.42 -3.44
N ASN A 442 28.59 -1.10 -3.52
CA ASN A 442 28.33 -0.39 -4.77
C ASN A 442 29.59 -0.32 -5.64
N SER A 443 29.39 -0.07 -6.93
CA SER A 443 30.48 0.13 -7.90
C SER A 443 30.30 1.43 -8.69
N SER A 444 31.39 2.17 -8.88
CA SER A 444 31.36 3.42 -9.65
C SER A 444 32.66 3.69 -10.40
N SER A 445 32.57 4.30 -11.58
CA SER A 445 33.77 4.74 -12.31
C SER A 445 34.38 6.03 -11.75
N GLY A 446 33.66 6.72 -10.85
CA GLY A 446 34.09 7.92 -10.14
C GLY A 446 34.34 7.65 -8.65
N PHE A 447 33.68 8.45 -7.80
CA PHE A 447 33.69 8.29 -6.34
C PHE A 447 32.35 7.71 -5.88
N SER A 448 32.27 7.07 -4.70
CA SER A 448 30.97 6.66 -4.15
C SER A 448 30.12 7.87 -3.80
N ILE A 449 30.70 8.82 -3.06
CA ILE A 449 30.10 10.11 -2.76
C ILE A 449 30.88 11.19 -3.51
N TYR A 450 30.22 11.88 -4.43
CA TYR A 450 30.84 12.93 -5.24
C TYR A 450 30.12 14.27 -5.04
N SER A 451 30.87 15.26 -4.57
CA SER A 451 30.41 16.63 -4.32
C SER A 451 31.31 17.65 -5.01
N THR A 452 30.70 18.62 -5.71
CA THR A 452 31.43 19.74 -6.32
C THR A 452 30.60 21.02 -6.41
N LEU A 453 31.26 22.17 -6.39
CA LEU A 453 30.68 23.44 -6.84
C LEU A 453 31.05 23.76 -8.28
N MET A 454 30.07 24.17 -9.09
CA MET A 454 30.31 24.68 -10.44
C MET A 454 30.49 26.21 -10.42
N SER A 455 31.73 26.69 -10.19
CA SER A 455 32.05 28.12 -10.34
C SER A 455 32.73 28.40 -11.69
N GLY A 456 31.95 28.80 -12.69
CA GLY A 456 32.46 29.16 -14.02
C GLY A 456 33.01 27.95 -14.79
N THR A 457 34.31 27.93 -15.11
CA THR A 457 34.96 26.80 -15.84
C THR A 457 35.88 25.96 -14.94
N SER A 458 35.75 26.07 -13.62
CA SER A 458 36.61 25.40 -12.64
C SER A 458 35.78 24.60 -11.64
N ILE A 459 36.11 23.31 -11.51
CA ILE A 459 35.58 22.37 -10.51
C ILE A 459 36.45 22.55 -9.24
N LEU A 460 35.85 22.95 -8.12
CA LEU A 460 36.53 23.10 -6.84
C LEU A 460 35.85 22.19 -5.80
N PRO A 461 36.61 21.43 -4.99
CA PRO A 461 36.05 20.73 -3.84
C PRO A 461 35.66 21.74 -2.76
N GLU A 462 34.42 21.71 -2.28
CA GLU A 462 33.95 22.48 -1.11
C GLU A 462 33.18 21.59 -0.13
N GLY A 463 33.28 21.91 1.17
CA GLY A 463 32.75 21.12 2.30
C GLY A 463 31.32 21.44 2.68
N GLY A 464 30.38 21.26 1.74
CA GLY A 464 28.93 21.37 1.98
C GLY A 464 28.25 20.04 2.32
N VAL A 465 28.89 18.91 1.98
CA VAL A 465 28.38 17.56 2.24
C VAL A 465 29.00 17.02 3.52
N ARG A 466 28.17 16.52 4.44
CA ARG A 466 28.57 15.93 5.72
C ARG A 466 28.08 14.49 5.81
N VAL A 467 28.95 13.58 6.21
CA VAL A 467 28.65 12.17 6.45
C VAL A 467 28.88 11.89 7.94
N THR A 468 27.83 11.48 8.66
CA THR A 468 27.87 11.26 10.11
C THR A 468 27.13 9.98 10.50
N ASN A 469 27.60 9.24 11.51
CA ASN A 469 27.02 7.97 11.97
C ASN A 469 26.73 6.99 10.84
N SER A 470 27.54 6.96 9.77
CA SER A 470 27.22 6.20 8.55
C SER A 470 28.28 5.15 8.28
N ILE A 471 27.91 4.12 7.52
CA ILE A 471 28.83 3.08 7.04
C ILE A 471 28.96 3.24 5.53
N VAL A 472 30.19 3.41 5.04
CA VAL A 472 30.54 3.43 3.61
C VAL A 472 31.55 2.32 3.39
N TRP A 473 31.10 1.16 2.92
CA TRP A 473 31.86 -0.10 3.01
C TRP A 473 31.94 -0.86 1.69
N ASP A 474 33.09 -1.51 1.44
CA ASP A 474 33.35 -2.34 0.25
C ASP A 474 32.95 -1.69 -1.09
N GLU A 475 33.18 -0.38 -1.18
CA GLU A 475 32.90 0.40 -2.38
C GLU A 475 33.95 0.17 -3.48
N PHE A 476 33.50 -0.32 -4.64
CA PHE A 476 34.31 -0.46 -5.85
C PHE A 476 34.31 0.83 -6.68
N ALA A 477 34.70 1.94 -6.05
CA ALA A 477 34.85 3.24 -6.70
C ALA A 477 36.27 3.43 -7.25
N GLU A 478 36.42 3.62 -8.57
CA GLU A 478 37.75 3.72 -9.21
C GLU A 478 38.60 4.89 -8.70
N MET A 479 37.97 6.00 -8.25
CA MET A 479 38.68 7.20 -7.78
C MET A 479 38.78 7.32 -6.25
N GLY A 480 38.04 6.51 -5.49
CA GLY A 480 38.00 6.52 -4.02
C GLY A 480 36.58 6.64 -3.46
N PRO A 481 36.37 6.51 -2.14
CA PRO A 481 35.02 6.46 -1.57
C PRO A 481 34.35 7.84 -1.55
N VAL A 482 35.10 8.93 -1.38
CA VAL A 482 34.54 10.26 -1.13
C VAL A 482 35.37 11.34 -1.86
N TYR A 483 34.68 12.34 -2.43
CA TYR A 483 35.26 13.58 -2.92
C TYR A 483 34.40 14.78 -2.54
N GLY A 484 34.97 15.74 -1.81
CA GLY A 484 34.26 16.98 -1.45
C GLY A 484 33.25 16.85 -0.31
N ALA A 485 33.38 15.86 0.57
CA ALA A 485 32.55 15.72 1.78
C ALA A 485 33.41 15.62 3.05
N ASP A 486 32.86 16.13 4.16
CA ASP A 486 33.41 15.99 5.51
C ASP A 486 32.81 14.74 6.17
N VAL A 487 33.66 13.78 6.57
CA VAL A 487 33.24 12.50 7.19
C VAL A 487 33.64 12.49 8.66
N ALA A 488 32.71 12.13 9.55
CA ALA A 488 32.94 12.00 11.00
C ALA A 488 32.06 10.89 11.59
N PHE A 489 32.48 10.28 12.70
CA PHE A 489 31.73 9.22 13.41
C PHE A 489 31.15 8.17 12.44
N SER A 490 31.96 7.71 11.50
CA SER A 490 31.51 6.86 10.39
C SER A 490 32.57 5.83 10.08
N ASP A 491 32.16 4.69 9.51
CA ASP A 491 33.06 3.67 9.01
C ASP A 491 33.26 3.85 7.50
N LEU A 492 34.51 3.86 7.05
CA LEU A 492 34.87 4.22 5.68
C LEU A 492 35.92 3.25 5.11
N TYR A 493 35.51 2.47 4.11
CA TYR A 493 36.36 1.57 3.36
C TYR A 493 36.02 1.57 1.85
N PRO A 494 37.03 1.63 0.95
CA PRO A 494 38.46 1.70 1.22
C PRO A 494 38.88 3.06 1.79
N ALA A 495 39.94 3.10 2.61
CA ALA A 495 40.43 4.37 3.15
C ALA A 495 40.78 5.38 2.03
N ASP A 496 40.35 6.63 2.21
CA ASP A 496 40.47 7.68 1.19
C ASP A 496 41.95 7.98 0.82
N PRO A 497 42.36 7.78 -0.45
CA PRO A 497 43.73 8.03 -0.90
C PRO A 497 44.08 9.53 -1.05
N ILE A 498 43.07 10.41 -1.15
CA ILE A 498 43.18 11.87 -1.29
C ILE A 498 43.21 12.55 0.09
N VAL A 499 42.68 11.91 1.12
CA VAL A 499 42.76 12.34 2.53
C VAL A 499 43.73 11.40 3.28
N PRO A 500 45.06 11.59 3.16
CA PRO A 500 46.05 10.52 3.32
C PRO A 500 46.29 10.05 4.76
N GLU A 501 45.62 10.67 5.73
CA GLU A 501 45.50 10.26 7.12
C GLU A 501 44.07 10.59 7.51
N LEU A 502 43.29 9.61 8.00
CA LEU A 502 42.03 9.85 8.72
C LEU A 502 42.33 10.82 9.87
N ALA A 503 42.20 12.12 9.60
CA ALA A 503 42.62 13.18 10.52
C ALA A 503 41.63 13.34 11.67
N ASP A 504 40.42 12.79 11.50
CA ASP A 504 39.40 12.68 12.52
C ASP A 504 39.43 11.27 13.13
N PRO A 505 39.76 11.12 14.43
CA PRO A 505 39.77 9.82 15.10
C PRO A 505 38.38 9.18 15.25
N SER A 506 37.31 9.88 14.89
CA SER A 506 35.95 9.33 14.85
C SER A 506 35.64 8.55 13.57
N VAL A 507 36.51 8.58 12.56
CA VAL A 507 36.35 7.77 11.34
C VAL A 507 37.13 6.48 11.48
N ILE A 508 36.44 5.36 11.41
CA ILE A 508 37.03 4.01 11.47
C ILE A 508 37.11 3.41 10.06
N SER A 509 37.83 2.29 9.95
CA SER A 509 38.01 1.52 8.71
C SER A 509 38.21 0.07 9.12
N GLU A 510 37.21 -0.48 9.81
CA GLU A 510 37.20 -1.84 10.38
C GLU A 510 35.96 -2.57 9.87
N ASP A 511 36.06 -3.87 9.60
CA ASP A 511 34.94 -4.68 9.10
C ASP A 511 33.67 -4.45 9.95
N PRO A 512 32.58 -3.91 9.36
CA PRO A 512 31.36 -3.57 10.08
C PRO A 512 30.63 -4.81 10.59
N MET A 513 31.07 -6.02 10.19
CA MET A 513 30.48 -7.29 10.61
C MET A 513 28.98 -7.32 10.31
N PHE A 514 28.59 -7.10 9.06
CA PHE A 514 27.23 -7.33 8.62
C PHE A 514 26.81 -8.79 8.87
N ALA A 515 25.54 -9.01 9.20
CA ALA A 515 25.00 -10.33 9.54
C ALA A 515 25.11 -11.32 8.37
N ASP A 516 24.67 -10.93 7.17
CA ASP A 516 24.84 -11.69 5.92
C ASP A 516 24.71 -10.77 4.67
N SER A 517 25.73 -9.97 4.41
CA SER A 517 25.71 -9.05 3.25
C SER A 517 25.66 -9.80 1.90
N GLU A 518 26.11 -11.06 1.82
CA GLU A 518 25.99 -11.87 0.59
C GLU A 518 24.52 -12.17 0.23
N SER A 519 23.62 -12.18 1.22
CA SER A 519 22.17 -12.31 1.02
C SER A 519 21.41 -10.98 1.11
N GLY A 520 22.09 -9.85 1.24
CA GLY A 520 21.48 -8.53 1.37
C GLY A 520 21.11 -8.13 2.80
N ASP A 521 21.54 -8.87 3.83
CA ASP A 521 21.33 -8.50 5.24
C ASP A 521 22.52 -7.68 5.75
N TYR A 522 22.31 -6.38 5.81
CA TYR A 522 23.29 -5.38 6.26
C TYR A 522 23.09 -4.97 7.73
N SER A 523 22.29 -5.71 8.50
CA SER A 523 22.20 -5.51 9.94
C SER A 523 23.54 -5.83 10.63
N LEU A 524 23.79 -5.22 11.79
CA LEU A 524 25.05 -5.41 12.51
C LEU A 524 25.05 -6.72 13.29
N ALA A 525 26.11 -7.51 13.16
CA ALA A 525 26.32 -8.69 14.00
C ALA A 525 26.92 -8.31 15.36
N ALA A 526 26.65 -9.14 16.37
CA ALA A 526 27.18 -8.95 17.71
C ALA A 526 28.72 -8.82 17.73
N GLY A 527 29.21 -7.72 18.31
CA GLY A 527 30.64 -7.40 18.38
C GLY A 527 31.17 -6.60 17.19
N SER A 528 30.30 -6.14 16.29
CA SER A 528 30.64 -5.16 15.26
C SER A 528 31.33 -3.93 15.87
N PRO A 529 32.37 -3.37 15.20
CA PRO A 529 33.01 -2.13 15.61
C PRO A 529 32.11 -0.89 15.41
N CYS A 530 30.97 -1.03 14.72
CA CYS A 530 30.01 0.05 14.49
C CYS A 530 28.97 0.19 15.62
N ILE A 531 28.87 -0.79 16.53
CA ILE A 531 27.94 -0.78 17.67
C ILE A 531 28.43 0.17 18.77
N ASP A 532 27.56 1.05 19.27
CA ASP A 532 27.81 2.01 20.35
C ASP A 532 29.01 2.96 20.07
N THR A 533 29.24 3.32 18.80
CA THR A 533 30.40 4.13 18.38
C THR A 533 30.06 5.45 17.67
N GLY A 534 28.78 5.67 17.38
CA GLY A 534 28.24 6.90 16.82
C GLY A 534 28.12 8.04 17.84
N VAL A 535 27.40 9.10 17.47
CA VAL A 535 27.24 10.32 18.28
C VAL A 535 25.83 10.90 18.24
N ASP A 536 25.46 11.63 19.30
CA ASP A 536 24.24 12.46 19.34
C ASP A 536 24.30 13.48 18.22
N PHE A 537 23.45 13.31 17.22
CA PHE A 537 23.40 14.21 16.10
C PHE A 537 21.99 14.79 15.99
N GLU A 538 21.88 16.12 15.93
CA GLU A 538 20.58 16.84 15.91
C GLU A 538 19.67 16.41 14.74
N LEU A 539 20.24 15.78 13.71
CA LEU A 539 19.53 15.29 12.53
C LEU A 539 19.43 13.76 12.46
N ALA A 540 19.87 13.03 13.50
CA ALA A 540 19.68 11.58 13.57
C ALA A 540 18.18 11.26 13.75
N PRO A 541 17.65 10.26 13.04
CA PRO A 541 16.29 9.75 13.27
C PRO A 541 16.13 9.14 14.68
N ASP A 542 14.88 9.11 15.17
CA ASP A 542 14.56 8.53 16.49
C ASP A 542 14.54 6.98 16.48
N ALA A 543 14.56 6.35 15.31
CA ALA A 543 14.56 4.91 15.08
C ALA A 543 15.42 4.53 13.86
N ASP A 544 15.84 3.27 13.77
CA ASP A 544 16.57 2.70 12.63
C ASP A 544 15.65 2.36 11.45
N ILE A 545 16.20 1.78 10.37
CA ILE A 545 15.45 1.50 9.14
C ILE A 545 14.32 0.48 9.35
N ASP A 546 14.42 -0.38 10.37
CA ASP A 546 13.40 -1.37 10.75
C ASP A 546 12.40 -0.81 11.79
N GLY A 547 12.62 0.44 12.23
CA GLY A 547 11.81 1.08 13.27
C GLY A 547 12.28 0.78 14.70
N THR A 548 13.44 0.15 14.88
CA THR A 548 14.09 -0.06 16.17
C THR A 548 14.49 1.28 16.80
N PRO A 549 14.04 1.63 18.02
CA PRO A 549 14.38 2.91 18.64
C PRO A 549 15.89 3.13 18.77
N ARG A 550 16.35 4.39 18.69
CA ARG A 550 17.75 4.77 18.91
C ARG A 550 17.90 5.78 20.05
N PRO A 551 18.99 5.76 20.84
CA PRO A 551 20.03 4.72 20.89
C PRO A 551 19.64 3.50 21.75
N LEU A 552 20.26 2.34 21.52
CA LEU A 552 20.19 1.13 22.36
C LEU A 552 21.55 0.76 22.95
N ASP A 553 21.58 -0.06 24.00
CA ASP A 553 22.81 -0.56 24.65
C ASP A 553 23.22 -1.89 24.01
N GLY A 554 23.73 -1.80 22.78
CA GLY A 554 23.99 -2.96 21.92
C GLY A 554 25.16 -3.83 22.40
N ASP A 555 26.16 -3.23 23.05
CA ASP A 555 27.32 -3.91 23.62
C ASP A 555 27.12 -4.41 25.07
N ALA A 556 25.96 -4.11 25.66
CA ALA A 556 25.57 -4.42 27.03
C ALA A 556 26.55 -3.86 28.09
N SER A 557 27.17 -2.71 27.82
CA SER A 557 28.01 -1.97 28.77
C SER A 557 27.18 -1.26 29.86
N GLY A 558 25.87 -1.13 29.66
CA GLY A 558 24.94 -0.42 30.53
C GLY A 558 24.77 1.06 30.15
N ILE A 559 25.23 1.46 28.96
CA ILE A 559 25.12 2.80 28.40
C ILE A 559 24.62 2.62 26.96
N ALA A 560 23.44 3.15 26.66
CA ALA A 560 22.96 3.21 25.28
C ALA A 560 23.68 4.34 24.55
N ASP A 561 24.39 4.01 23.48
CA ASP A 561 25.04 4.95 22.56
C ASP A 561 24.54 4.65 21.12
N TRP A 562 24.81 5.54 20.17
CA TRP A 562 24.30 5.37 18.80
C TRP A 562 25.17 4.42 18.00
N ASP A 563 24.56 3.64 17.11
CA ASP A 563 25.29 2.87 16.12
C ASP A 563 25.62 3.69 14.86
N MET A 564 26.65 3.26 14.14
CA MET A 564 26.90 3.71 12.77
C MET A 564 26.06 2.87 11.79
N GLY A 565 25.52 3.51 10.75
CA GLY A 565 24.76 2.86 9.68
C GLY A 565 23.23 2.93 9.86
N ALA A 566 22.53 2.26 8.95
CA ALA A 566 21.07 2.25 8.82
C ALA A 566 20.35 1.44 9.91
N TYR A 567 21.05 0.54 10.59
CA TYR A 567 20.52 -0.32 11.64
C TYR A 567 20.97 0.14 13.03
N GLU A 568 20.17 -0.20 14.04
CA GLU A 568 20.50 -0.09 15.46
C GLU A 568 20.45 -1.47 16.09
N PHE A 569 21.55 -1.91 16.67
CA PHE A 569 21.67 -3.21 17.28
C PHE A 569 21.01 -3.22 18.67
N GLY A 570 19.75 -3.63 18.73
CA GLY A 570 19.03 -3.81 20.00
C GLY A 570 19.36 -5.08 20.79
N GLY A 571 20.28 -5.91 20.26
CA GLY A 571 20.45 -7.29 20.70
C GLY A 571 19.37 -8.21 20.12
N ILE A 572 19.71 -9.47 19.87
CA ILE A 572 18.93 -10.42 19.07
C ILE A 572 17.45 -10.53 19.54
N THR A 573 16.50 -10.08 18.72
CA THR A 573 15.07 -10.51 18.71
C THR A 573 14.92 -11.64 17.69
N ASP A 574 15.46 -12.83 17.99
CA ASP A 574 15.66 -14.01 17.10
C ASP A 574 14.35 -14.71 16.64
N GLY A 575 13.24 -13.97 16.54
CA GLY A 575 11.91 -14.58 16.37
C GLY A 575 10.82 -13.70 15.76
N ARG A 576 11.11 -12.49 15.26
CA ARG A 576 10.09 -11.75 14.49
C ARG A 576 9.96 -12.37 13.09
N ILE A 577 8.74 -12.63 12.67
CA ILE A 577 8.38 -13.15 11.34
C ILE A 577 7.37 -12.16 10.74
N GLU A 578 7.80 -11.44 9.71
CA GLU A 578 7.08 -10.33 9.12
C GLU A 578 7.32 -10.24 7.61
N GLY A 579 6.52 -9.43 6.93
CA GLY A 579 6.72 -8.98 5.56
C GLY A 579 6.17 -7.57 5.39
N LEU A 580 6.31 -6.98 4.20
CA LEU A 580 5.91 -5.59 3.93
C LEU A 580 4.40 -5.37 4.15
N ASP A 581 3.63 -6.42 3.92
CA ASP A 581 2.19 -6.44 4.16
C ASP A 581 1.71 -7.77 4.75
N ARG A 582 0.38 -7.92 4.88
CA ARG A 582 -0.28 -9.12 5.40
C ARG A 582 -0.09 -10.37 4.53
N TYR A 583 0.09 -10.20 3.23
CA TYR A 583 0.27 -11.30 2.29
C TYR A 583 1.70 -11.83 2.40
N GLU A 584 2.69 -10.92 2.42
CA GLU A 584 4.10 -11.25 2.61
C GLU A 584 4.38 -11.80 4.01
N THR A 585 3.75 -11.26 5.06
CA THR A 585 3.82 -11.85 6.41
C THR A 585 3.31 -13.29 6.39
N GLY A 586 2.21 -13.57 5.69
CA GLY A 586 1.70 -14.93 5.49
C GLY A 586 2.69 -15.85 4.75
N VAL A 587 3.41 -15.30 3.76
CA VAL A 587 4.48 -16.02 3.04
C VAL A 587 5.66 -16.31 3.97
N ALA A 588 6.16 -15.32 4.72
CA ALA A 588 7.27 -15.49 5.66
C ALA A 588 6.95 -16.57 6.72
N ILE A 589 5.72 -16.59 7.23
CA ILE A 589 5.24 -17.65 8.14
C ILE A 589 5.27 -19.02 7.44
N SER A 590 4.88 -19.08 6.17
CA SER A 590 4.92 -20.32 5.40
C SER A 590 6.34 -20.80 5.16
N GLU A 591 7.28 -19.90 4.87
CA GLU A 591 8.69 -20.22 4.66
C GLU A 591 9.37 -20.77 5.93
N ASP A 592 9.07 -20.19 7.09
CA ASP A 592 9.61 -20.64 8.39
C ASP A 592 9.08 -22.03 8.78
N HIS A 593 7.78 -22.27 8.58
CA HIS A 593 7.11 -23.47 9.11
C HIS A 593 6.91 -24.60 8.10
N PHE A 594 7.00 -24.34 6.79
CA PHE A 594 6.70 -25.30 5.73
C PHE A 594 7.81 -25.34 4.66
N ALA A 595 8.59 -26.42 4.66
CA ALA A 595 9.59 -26.64 3.62
C ALA A 595 8.98 -27.01 2.26
N ALA A 596 7.80 -27.65 2.25
CA ALA A 596 7.03 -28.03 1.07
C ALA A 596 5.59 -28.39 1.48
N ALA A 597 4.64 -28.27 0.55
CA ALA A 597 3.25 -28.68 0.76
C ALA A 597 2.57 -29.10 -0.56
N ASP A 598 1.89 -30.25 -0.57
CA ASP A 598 1.15 -30.72 -1.76
C ASP A 598 -0.11 -29.87 -2.01
N THR A 599 -0.67 -29.29 -0.95
CA THR A 599 -1.87 -28.45 -0.94
C THR A 599 -1.60 -27.14 -0.20
N ALA A 600 -2.22 -26.04 -0.64
CA ALA A 600 -2.31 -24.80 0.12
C ALA A 600 -3.78 -24.38 0.28
N VAL A 601 -4.13 -23.81 1.44
CA VAL A 601 -5.46 -23.23 1.66
C VAL A 601 -5.37 -21.73 1.43
N LEU A 602 -6.23 -21.19 0.57
CA LEU A 602 -6.24 -19.78 0.20
C LEU A 602 -7.47 -19.08 0.79
N ALA A 603 -7.26 -18.01 1.54
CA ALA A 603 -8.31 -17.16 2.10
C ALA A 603 -8.09 -15.69 1.70
N THR A 604 -9.13 -14.85 1.81
CA THR A 604 -8.99 -13.43 1.50
C THR A 604 -8.32 -12.67 2.64
N GLY A 605 -7.31 -11.85 2.32
CA GLY A 605 -6.64 -10.98 3.28
C GLY A 605 -7.47 -9.75 3.69
N ARG A 606 -8.56 -9.46 2.97
CA ARG A 606 -9.43 -8.29 3.24
C ARG A 606 -10.54 -8.57 4.27
N VAL A 607 -11.06 -9.80 4.35
CA VAL A 607 -12.20 -10.15 5.23
C VAL A 607 -11.99 -11.50 5.93
N PHE A 608 -12.00 -11.50 7.27
CA PHE A 608 -11.74 -12.70 8.08
C PHE A 608 -12.79 -13.82 7.95
N ALA A 609 -14.00 -13.50 7.50
CA ALA A 609 -15.23 -14.30 7.69
C ALA A 609 -15.10 -15.77 7.27
N ASP A 610 -14.58 -16.01 6.08
CA ASP A 610 -14.45 -17.36 5.51
C ASP A 610 -13.11 -18.02 5.87
N GLY A 611 -12.14 -17.24 6.37
CA GLY A 611 -10.82 -17.73 6.81
C GLY A 611 -10.82 -18.33 8.21
N LEU A 612 -11.73 -17.92 9.12
CA LEU A 612 -11.71 -18.38 10.52
C LEU A 612 -11.82 -19.90 10.71
N ALA A 613 -12.45 -20.60 9.76
CA ALA A 613 -12.58 -22.05 9.80
C ALA A 613 -11.47 -22.80 9.05
N ALA A 614 -10.58 -22.08 8.36
CA ALA A 614 -9.59 -22.66 7.47
C ALA A 614 -8.49 -23.46 8.19
N ALA A 615 -8.15 -23.11 9.44
CA ALA A 615 -7.03 -23.74 10.15
C ALA A 615 -7.17 -25.26 10.28
N GLY A 616 -8.36 -25.76 10.62
CA GLY A 616 -8.62 -27.20 10.71
C GLY A 616 -8.52 -27.93 9.37
N LEU A 617 -8.94 -27.27 8.29
CA LEU A 617 -8.84 -27.78 6.92
C LEU A 617 -7.40 -27.84 6.44
N ALA A 618 -6.65 -26.77 6.69
CA ALA A 618 -5.23 -26.71 6.43
C ALA A 618 -4.49 -27.83 7.18
N GLY A 619 -4.87 -28.10 8.43
CA GLY A 619 -4.39 -29.24 9.21
C GLY A 619 -4.69 -30.60 8.57
N ALA A 620 -5.91 -30.81 8.07
CA ALA A 620 -6.31 -32.05 7.39
C ALA A 620 -5.47 -32.32 6.12
N TYR A 621 -5.02 -31.26 5.45
CA TYR A 621 -4.16 -31.33 4.27
C TYR A 621 -2.66 -31.24 4.59
N ASN A 622 -2.26 -31.02 5.85
CA ASN A 622 -0.89 -30.67 6.24
C ASN A 622 -0.34 -29.49 5.41
N ALA A 623 -1.14 -28.44 5.31
CA ALA A 623 -0.97 -27.30 4.41
C ALA A 623 -0.84 -25.98 5.20
N PRO A 624 -0.17 -24.95 4.62
CA PRO A 624 -0.27 -23.59 5.11
C PRO A 624 -1.62 -22.96 4.74
N VAL A 625 -1.98 -21.88 5.45
CA VAL A 625 -3.00 -20.92 5.01
C VAL A 625 -2.28 -19.70 4.45
N LEU A 626 -2.55 -19.38 3.19
CA LEU A 626 -2.03 -18.19 2.51
C LEU A 626 -3.18 -17.21 2.24
N LEU A 627 -2.83 -15.93 2.08
CA LEU A 627 -3.79 -14.87 1.84
C LEU A 627 -3.72 -14.38 0.39
N THR A 628 -4.84 -13.96 -0.16
CA THR A 628 -4.93 -13.29 -1.48
C THR A 628 -5.75 -12.02 -1.38
N GLN A 629 -5.56 -11.10 -2.33
CA GLN A 629 -6.54 -10.05 -2.54
C GLN A 629 -7.81 -10.67 -3.17
N PRO A 630 -9.00 -10.06 -3.01
CA PRO A 630 -10.25 -10.60 -3.55
C PRO A 630 -10.23 -10.80 -5.07
N ARG A 631 -9.44 -10.00 -5.80
CA ARG A 631 -9.45 -9.99 -7.27
C ARG A 631 -8.08 -10.23 -7.93
N ALA A 632 -7.00 -10.20 -7.16
CA ALA A 632 -5.66 -10.44 -7.67
C ALA A 632 -4.85 -11.33 -6.70
N LEU A 633 -4.13 -12.29 -7.25
CA LEU A 633 -3.15 -13.10 -6.53
C LEU A 633 -1.85 -12.30 -6.39
N PRO A 634 -1.41 -11.96 -5.17
CA PRO A 634 -0.13 -11.28 -4.97
C PRO A 634 1.04 -12.09 -5.56
N ALA A 635 2.04 -11.39 -6.11
CA ALA A 635 3.19 -12.03 -6.72
C ALA A 635 3.99 -12.88 -5.70
N SER A 636 4.12 -12.40 -4.46
CA SER A 636 4.75 -13.13 -3.34
C SER A 636 4.05 -14.46 -3.04
N VAL A 637 2.72 -14.46 -3.02
CA VAL A 637 1.90 -15.65 -2.79
C VAL A 637 1.99 -16.63 -3.96
N ALA A 638 2.01 -16.13 -5.20
CA ALA A 638 2.23 -16.94 -6.38
C ALA A 638 3.61 -17.64 -6.36
N ALA A 639 4.65 -16.91 -5.99
CA ALA A 639 6.00 -17.45 -5.81
C ALA A 639 6.03 -18.52 -4.70
N GLU A 640 5.31 -18.30 -3.60
CA GLU A 640 5.25 -19.24 -2.49
C GLU A 640 4.54 -20.55 -2.85
N LEU A 641 3.44 -20.49 -3.60
CA LEU A 641 2.77 -21.69 -4.13
C LEU A 641 3.73 -22.55 -4.98
N LEU A 642 4.59 -21.89 -5.77
CA LEU A 642 5.61 -22.57 -6.57
C LEU A 642 6.75 -23.13 -5.71
N ARG A 643 7.23 -22.37 -4.71
CA ARG A 643 8.30 -22.80 -3.78
C ARG A 643 7.89 -24.05 -3.01
N LEU A 644 6.66 -24.07 -2.48
CA LEU A 644 6.09 -25.20 -1.76
C LEU A 644 5.87 -26.44 -2.64
N GLY A 645 5.82 -26.27 -3.97
CA GLY A 645 5.51 -27.35 -4.91
C GLY A 645 4.03 -27.75 -4.90
N VAL A 646 3.13 -26.79 -4.66
CA VAL A 646 1.70 -27.03 -4.52
C VAL A 646 1.11 -27.59 -5.82
N SER A 647 0.32 -28.65 -5.69
CA SER A 647 -0.44 -29.28 -6.78
C SER A 647 -1.96 -29.09 -6.64
N ARG A 648 -2.41 -28.61 -5.48
CA ARG A 648 -3.81 -28.31 -5.20
C ARG A 648 -3.95 -27.04 -4.36
N VAL A 649 -4.88 -26.16 -4.72
CA VAL A 649 -5.26 -25.00 -3.90
C VAL A 649 -6.72 -25.13 -3.50
N VAL A 650 -7.00 -25.01 -2.20
CA VAL A 650 -8.36 -24.98 -1.68
C VAL A 650 -8.73 -23.54 -1.32
N VAL A 651 -9.64 -22.95 -2.09
CA VAL A 651 -10.12 -21.57 -1.92
C VAL A 651 -11.28 -21.54 -0.93
N CYS A 652 -11.07 -20.90 0.22
CA CYS A 652 -12.08 -20.71 1.26
C CYS A 652 -12.83 -19.39 1.05
N GLY A 653 -14.09 -19.49 0.66
CA GLY A 653 -14.96 -18.36 0.35
C GLY A 653 -15.61 -18.48 -1.03
N ASP A 654 -16.72 -17.76 -1.19
CA ASP A 654 -17.41 -17.67 -2.47
C ASP A 654 -16.68 -16.74 -3.46
N GLN A 655 -17.27 -16.52 -4.64
CA GLN A 655 -16.71 -15.66 -5.69
C GLN A 655 -16.62 -14.17 -5.28
N ARG A 656 -17.40 -13.73 -4.28
CA ARG A 656 -17.35 -12.35 -3.76
C ARG A 656 -16.16 -12.16 -2.83
N ALA A 657 -15.78 -13.21 -2.10
CA ALA A 657 -14.61 -13.20 -1.23
C ALA A 657 -13.30 -13.34 -2.02
N ILE A 658 -13.28 -14.26 -3.00
CA ILE A 658 -12.13 -14.53 -3.89
C ILE A 658 -12.68 -14.80 -5.29
N SER A 659 -12.42 -13.92 -6.25
CA SER A 659 -12.98 -13.98 -7.59
C SER A 659 -12.44 -15.16 -8.40
N ASP A 660 -13.08 -15.43 -9.54
CA ASP A 660 -12.58 -16.43 -10.49
C ASP A 660 -11.31 -15.96 -11.23
N ALA A 661 -10.99 -14.66 -11.21
CA ALA A 661 -9.73 -14.14 -11.74
C ALA A 661 -8.54 -14.65 -10.93
N VAL A 662 -8.65 -14.67 -9.60
CA VAL A 662 -7.63 -15.25 -8.71
C VAL A 662 -7.46 -16.74 -8.97
N VAL A 663 -8.57 -17.47 -9.15
CA VAL A 663 -8.53 -18.90 -9.50
C VAL A 663 -7.78 -19.11 -10.82
N ALA A 664 -8.10 -18.32 -11.84
CA ALA A 664 -7.41 -18.39 -13.13
C ALA A 664 -5.91 -18.06 -13.03
N GLN A 665 -5.53 -17.10 -12.16
CA GLN A 665 -4.13 -16.78 -11.88
C GLN A 665 -3.40 -17.94 -11.21
N VAL A 666 -4.02 -18.62 -10.24
CA VAL A 666 -3.45 -19.82 -9.59
C VAL A 666 -3.27 -20.95 -10.61
N GLU A 667 -4.29 -21.22 -11.44
CA GLU A 667 -4.23 -22.25 -12.49
C GLU A 667 -3.18 -21.93 -13.57
N ALA A 668 -2.85 -20.65 -13.78
CA ALA A 668 -1.82 -20.24 -14.73
C ALA A 668 -0.39 -20.52 -14.24
N LEU A 669 -0.17 -20.78 -12.94
CA LEU A 669 1.15 -21.10 -12.38
C LEU A 669 1.63 -22.51 -12.75
N GLY A 670 0.72 -23.42 -13.12
CA GLY A 670 1.07 -24.79 -13.47
C GLY A 670 -0.14 -25.74 -13.47
N GLU A 671 0.11 -27.05 -13.41
CA GLU A 671 -0.96 -28.05 -13.27
C GLU A 671 -1.47 -28.10 -11.81
N ILE A 672 -2.07 -27.00 -11.33
CA ILE A 672 -2.64 -26.87 -9.98
C ILE A 672 -4.16 -27.10 -10.04
N GLU A 673 -4.67 -28.05 -9.25
CA GLU A 673 -6.11 -28.27 -9.09
C GLU A 673 -6.70 -27.25 -8.10
N VAL A 674 -7.69 -26.45 -8.51
CA VAL A 674 -8.36 -25.50 -7.61
C VAL A 674 -9.74 -26.03 -7.17
N GLN A 675 -9.95 -26.12 -5.85
CA GLN A 675 -11.23 -26.48 -5.24
C GLN A 675 -11.76 -25.31 -4.42
N ARG A 676 -12.97 -24.84 -4.73
CA ARG A 676 -13.63 -23.77 -3.97
C ARG A 676 -14.59 -24.34 -2.93
N ILE A 677 -14.54 -23.81 -1.71
CA ILE A 677 -15.46 -24.10 -0.60
C ILE A 677 -16.00 -22.76 -0.07
N GLY A 678 -17.22 -22.43 -0.45
CA GLY A 678 -17.89 -21.19 -0.01
C GLY A 678 -19.41 -21.37 0.03
N GLY A 679 -20.01 -21.02 1.17
CA GLY A 679 -21.45 -21.02 1.36
C GLY A 679 -22.08 -19.64 1.12
N VAL A 680 -23.39 -19.52 1.34
CA VAL A 680 -24.09 -18.22 1.21
C VAL A 680 -23.67 -17.21 2.28
N ASP A 681 -23.20 -17.73 3.43
CA ASP A 681 -22.61 -16.98 4.52
C ASP A 681 -21.51 -17.78 5.23
N ARG A 682 -20.77 -17.10 6.11
CA ARG A 682 -19.66 -17.68 6.90
C ARG A 682 -20.02 -18.90 7.74
N TYR A 683 -21.29 -19.03 8.14
CA TYR A 683 -21.75 -20.15 8.97
C TYR A 683 -21.93 -21.40 8.12
N GLU A 684 -22.44 -21.24 6.90
CA GLU A 684 -22.47 -22.32 5.91
C GLU A 684 -21.06 -22.67 5.43
N THR A 685 -20.21 -21.69 5.11
CA THR A 685 -18.81 -21.94 4.74
C THR A 685 -18.08 -22.77 5.81
N ALA A 686 -18.22 -22.41 7.09
CA ALA A 686 -17.61 -23.17 8.19
C ALA A 686 -18.13 -24.62 8.29
N ALA A 687 -19.42 -24.86 8.05
CA ALA A 687 -19.99 -26.21 8.03
C ALA A 687 -19.48 -27.02 6.81
N MET A 688 -19.39 -26.40 5.63
CA MET A 688 -18.85 -27.04 4.43
C MET A 688 -17.36 -27.39 4.58
N ILE A 689 -16.59 -26.51 5.22
CA ILE A 689 -15.19 -26.78 5.57
C ILE A 689 -15.11 -27.99 6.54
N ALA A 690 -16.02 -28.05 7.52
CA ALA A 690 -16.06 -29.15 8.47
C ALA A 690 -16.44 -30.49 7.81
N ASP A 691 -17.29 -30.49 6.79
CA ASP A 691 -17.61 -31.66 5.97
C ASP A 691 -16.43 -32.09 5.08
N GLU A 692 -15.68 -31.11 4.54
CA GLU A 692 -14.46 -31.38 3.77
C GLU A 692 -13.38 -32.02 4.64
N ILE A 693 -13.18 -31.55 5.87
CA ILE A 693 -12.24 -32.16 6.83
C ILE A 693 -12.54 -33.65 6.98
N VAL A 694 -13.81 -34.04 7.19
CA VAL A 694 -14.22 -35.45 7.29
C VAL A 694 -13.97 -36.21 5.99
N SER A 695 -14.19 -35.56 4.84
CA SER A 695 -13.95 -36.15 3.52
C SER A 695 -12.46 -36.45 3.28
N VAL A 696 -11.58 -35.59 3.80
CA VAL A 696 -10.12 -35.71 3.68
C VAL A 696 -9.54 -36.72 4.68
N THR A 697 -9.94 -36.64 5.95
CA THR A 697 -9.44 -37.54 7.01
C THR A 697 -10.07 -38.93 6.96
N GLY A 698 -11.29 -39.05 6.42
CA GLY A 698 -12.07 -40.28 6.34
C GLY A 698 -12.74 -40.69 7.66
N GLU A 699 -12.64 -39.86 8.70
CA GLU A 699 -13.19 -40.12 10.04
C GLU A 699 -13.80 -38.85 10.64
N ASP A 700 -14.80 -39.00 11.50
CA ASP A 700 -15.35 -37.88 12.28
C ASP A 700 -14.26 -37.31 13.21
N PRO A 701 -14.16 -35.97 13.36
CA PRO A 701 -13.12 -35.34 14.15
C PRO A 701 -13.32 -35.64 15.64
N ALA A 702 -12.24 -35.97 16.35
CA ALA A 702 -12.31 -36.25 17.79
C ALA A 702 -12.61 -35.01 18.65
N LEU A 703 -12.23 -33.82 18.14
CA LEU A 703 -12.33 -32.52 18.77
C LEU A 703 -13.06 -31.55 17.82
N VAL A 704 -13.97 -30.73 18.35
CA VAL A 704 -14.68 -29.69 17.59
C VAL A 704 -14.69 -28.38 18.38
N PHE A 705 -14.36 -27.28 17.72
CA PHE A 705 -14.43 -25.94 18.29
C PHE A 705 -15.70 -25.22 17.84
N VAL A 706 -16.27 -24.41 18.72
CA VAL A 706 -17.37 -23.50 18.43
C VAL A 706 -16.99 -22.10 18.90
N ALA A 707 -16.95 -21.16 17.98
CA ALA A 707 -16.67 -19.75 18.26
C ALA A 707 -17.71 -18.85 17.60
N ARG A 708 -17.76 -17.58 17.99
CA ARG A 708 -18.62 -16.61 17.31
C ARG A 708 -18.04 -16.26 15.94
N GLY A 709 -18.90 -16.08 14.94
CA GLY A 709 -18.48 -15.78 13.56
C GLY A 709 -18.49 -14.30 13.18
N ASP A 710 -19.06 -13.42 14.01
CA ASP A 710 -19.17 -11.98 13.75
C ASP A 710 -17.95 -11.17 14.26
N THR A 711 -16.99 -11.83 14.91
CA THR A 711 -15.63 -11.35 15.18
C THR A 711 -14.68 -12.56 15.16
N TYR A 712 -13.38 -12.34 15.36
CA TYR A 712 -12.31 -13.31 15.06
C TYR A 712 -11.45 -13.80 16.23
N PRO A 713 -11.15 -13.03 17.31
CA PRO A 713 -10.06 -13.40 18.22
C PRO A 713 -10.18 -14.77 18.89
N ASP A 714 -11.40 -15.15 19.29
CA ASP A 714 -11.67 -16.45 19.93
C ASP A 714 -11.42 -17.64 18.98
N ALA A 715 -11.74 -17.47 17.69
CA ALA A 715 -11.49 -18.49 16.68
C ALA A 715 -9.99 -18.60 16.35
N LEU A 716 -9.29 -17.46 16.27
CA LEU A 716 -7.85 -17.44 15.98
C LEU A 716 -7.03 -18.08 17.12
N ALA A 717 -7.43 -17.88 18.37
CA ALA A 717 -6.75 -18.47 19.54
C ALA A 717 -6.65 -20.00 19.48
N VAL A 718 -7.64 -20.67 18.88
CA VAL A 718 -7.64 -22.14 18.74
C VAL A 718 -7.02 -22.63 17.43
N SER A 719 -6.62 -21.75 16.51
CA SER A 719 -6.09 -22.13 15.19
C SER A 719 -4.91 -23.12 15.24
N PRO A 720 -3.90 -22.98 16.12
CA PRO A 720 -2.83 -23.97 16.22
C PRO A 720 -3.32 -25.37 16.55
N ILE A 721 -4.29 -25.47 17.48
CA ILE A 721 -4.87 -26.74 17.93
C ILE A 721 -5.81 -27.30 16.85
N ALA A 722 -6.56 -26.43 16.17
CA ALA A 722 -7.41 -26.82 15.05
C ALA A 722 -6.58 -27.45 13.92
N TRP A 723 -5.45 -26.85 13.57
CA TRP A 723 -4.53 -27.39 12.59
C TRP A 723 -3.93 -28.73 13.06
N ALA A 724 -3.35 -28.78 14.27
CA ALA A 724 -2.62 -29.95 14.77
C ALA A 724 -3.49 -31.21 14.91
N HIS A 725 -4.80 -31.05 15.10
CA HIS A 725 -5.74 -32.16 15.31
C HIS A 725 -6.79 -32.29 14.20
N SER A 726 -6.62 -31.56 13.09
CA SER A 726 -7.60 -31.47 12.00
C SER A 726 -9.03 -31.20 12.53
N ALA A 727 -9.15 -30.34 13.54
CA ALA A 727 -10.40 -30.10 14.24
C ALA A 727 -11.17 -28.94 13.58
N PRO A 728 -12.45 -29.12 13.21
CA PRO A 728 -13.24 -28.05 12.62
C PRO A 728 -13.53 -26.94 13.64
N ILE A 729 -13.54 -25.71 13.15
CA ILE A 729 -14.02 -24.53 13.87
C ILE A 729 -15.38 -24.14 13.29
N LEU A 730 -16.45 -24.44 14.03
CA LEU A 730 -17.81 -24.07 13.67
C LEU A 730 -18.14 -22.69 14.20
N LEU A 731 -18.91 -21.92 13.42
CA LEU A 731 -19.27 -20.55 13.75
C LEU A 731 -20.72 -20.44 14.24
N VAL A 732 -20.96 -19.54 15.20
CA VAL A 732 -22.30 -19.19 15.69
C VAL A 732 -22.49 -17.68 15.77
N ARG A 733 -23.73 -17.23 15.93
CA ARG A 733 -24.03 -15.85 16.36
C ARG A 733 -24.10 -15.80 17.89
N PRO A 734 -23.88 -14.65 18.53
CA PRO A 734 -23.89 -14.56 20.00
C PRO A 734 -25.16 -15.11 20.67
N GLU A 735 -26.31 -14.91 20.03
CA GLU A 735 -27.63 -15.29 20.55
C GLU A 735 -28.38 -16.27 19.65
N GLU A 736 -27.76 -16.80 18.59
CA GLU A 736 -28.40 -17.73 17.67
C GLU A 736 -27.43 -18.83 17.22
N LEU A 737 -27.89 -20.07 17.32
CA LEU A 737 -27.23 -21.24 16.73
C LEU A 737 -27.71 -21.40 15.27
N PRO A 738 -26.87 -21.10 14.26
CA PRO A 738 -27.28 -21.17 12.86
C PRO A 738 -27.64 -22.59 12.45
N ARG A 739 -28.61 -22.74 11.53
CA ARG A 739 -29.07 -24.05 11.06
C ARG A 739 -27.93 -24.92 10.51
N TYR A 740 -26.99 -24.33 9.75
CA TYR A 740 -25.86 -25.07 9.19
C TYR A 740 -24.98 -25.70 10.27
N THR A 741 -24.74 -24.99 11.37
CA THR A 741 -24.02 -25.50 12.54
C THR A 741 -24.82 -26.62 13.23
N VAL A 742 -26.15 -26.48 13.35
CA VAL A 742 -27.03 -27.55 13.89
C VAL A 742 -26.94 -28.82 13.04
N ASP A 743 -27.08 -28.67 11.72
CA ASP A 743 -27.12 -29.79 10.79
C ASP A 743 -25.81 -30.59 10.82
N TYR A 744 -24.67 -29.90 10.88
CA TYR A 744 -23.36 -30.53 11.06
C TYR A 744 -23.26 -31.26 12.42
N LEU A 745 -23.61 -30.57 13.52
CA LEU A 745 -23.53 -31.16 14.87
C LEU A 745 -24.38 -32.43 14.99
N LEU A 746 -25.60 -32.45 14.43
CA LEU A 746 -26.48 -33.63 14.44
C LEU A 746 -25.88 -34.83 13.67
N GLY A 747 -25.00 -34.57 12.71
CA GLY A 747 -24.30 -35.58 11.93
C GLY A 747 -23.10 -36.20 12.63
N LEU A 748 -22.55 -35.56 13.67
CA LEU A 748 -21.35 -36.03 14.37
C LEU A 748 -21.63 -37.31 15.16
N THR A 749 -20.91 -38.38 14.83
CA THR A 749 -21.01 -39.67 15.55
C THR A 749 -19.71 -40.08 16.24
N GLY A 750 -18.56 -39.58 15.79
CA GLY A 750 -17.24 -39.89 16.33
C GLY A 750 -16.60 -38.79 17.19
N ALA A 751 -17.17 -37.59 17.26
CA ALA A 751 -16.63 -36.53 18.10
C ALA A 751 -16.74 -36.87 19.59
N THR A 752 -15.61 -36.74 20.30
CA THR A 752 -15.48 -37.12 21.72
C THR A 752 -15.41 -35.91 22.65
N ARG A 753 -14.98 -34.74 22.13
CA ARG A 753 -14.87 -33.49 22.88
C ARG A 753 -15.31 -32.29 22.05
N GLY A 754 -16.09 -31.40 22.66
CA GLY A 754 -16.46 -30.11 22.08
C GLY A 754 -15.96 -28.97 22.97
N VAL A 755 -15.55 -27.86 22.37
CA VAL A 755 -15.07 -26.68 23.10
C VAL A 755 -15.75 -25.43 22.55
N ILE A 756 -16.44 -24.70 23.42
CA ILE A 756 -16.95 -23.37 23.13
C ILE A 756 -15.90 -22.36 23.57
N VAL A 757 -15.42 -21.54 22.63
CA VAL A 757 -14.40 -20.54 22.89
C VAL A 757 -15.05 -19.16 22.99
N GLY A 758 -14.65 -18.41 24.02
CA GLY A 758 -15.17 -17.08 24.31
C GLY A 758 -16.22 -17.07 25.43
N GLY A 759 -16.39 -15.91 26.05
CA GLY A 759 -17.31 -15.72 27.17
C GLY A 759 -18.80 -15.78 26.77
N SER A 760 -19.69 -15.63 27.75
CA SER A 760 -21.15 -15.65 27.50
C SER A 760 -21.66 -14.49 26.63
N ALA A 761 -20.88 -13.43 26.45
CA ALA A 761 -21.19 -12.37 25.48
C ALA A 761 -20.82 -12.75 24.04
N ALA A 762 -19.88 -13.69 23.86
CA ALA A 762 -19.46 -14.20 22.56
C ALA A 762 -20.37 -15.35 22.10
N VAL A 763 -20.64 -16.30 23.00
CA VAL A 763 -21.60 -17.39 22.80
C VAL A 763 -22.48 -17.48 24.02
N SER A 764 -23.73 -17.06 23.92
CA SER A 764 -24.65 -17.00 25.07
C SER A 764 -24.85 -18.35 25.76
N THR A 765 -25.32 -18.30 27.01
CA THR A 765 -25.69 -19.51 27.76
C THR A 765 -26.82 -20.27 27.08
N ASP A 766 -27.70 -19.57 26.37
CA ASP A 766 -28.81 -20.16 25.62
C ASP A 766 -28.28 -20.90 24.40
N VAL A 767 -27.40 -20.28 23.60
CA VAL A 767 -26.72 -20.95 22.48
C VAL A 767 -25.90 -22.15 22.96
N GLN A 768 -25.19 -22.05 24.09
CA GLN A 768 -24.50 -23.19 24.71
C GLN A 768 -25.48 -24.32 25.07
N GLY A 769 -26.65 -23.98 25.61
CA GLY A 769 -27.71 -24.93 25.90
C GLY A 769 -28.25 -25.61 24.63
N ASP A 770 -28.41 -24.84 23.55
CA ASP A 770 -28.86 -25.34 22.26
C ASP A 770 -27.83 -26.28 21.61
N ILE A 771 -26.53 -25.94 21.67
CA ILE A 771 -25.42 -26.80 21.21
C ILE A 771 -25.45 -28.13 21.97
N ALA A 772 -25.53 -28.07 23.30
CA ALA A 772 -25.57 -29.26 24.15
C ALA A 772 -26.80 -30.14 23.91
N ALA A 773 -27.85 -29.60 23.29
CA ALA A 773 -29.05 -30.35 22.91
C ALA A 773 -28.94 -31.05 21.54
N GLN A 774 -28.00 -30.66 20.67
CA GLN A 774 -27.90 -31.21 19.31
C GLN A 774 -27.14 -32.55 19.24
N ALA A 775 -26.03 -32.75 19.98
CA ALA A 775 -25.21 -33.96 19.81
C ALA A 775 -24.30 -34.29 21.01
N ALA A 776 -23.72 -35.50 20.98
CA ALA A 776 -22.44 -35.79 21.64
C ALA A 776 -21.35 -35.30 20.67
N PRO A 777 -20.38 -34.48 21.11
CA PRO A 777 -19.68 -34.58 22.40
C PRO A 777 -20.18 -33.67 23.52
N THR A 778 -19.59 -33.84 24.71
CA THR A 778 -19.75 -32.87 25.81
C THR A 778 -18.97 -31.61 25.46
N PHE A 779 -19.65 -30.46 25.55
CA PHE A 779 -19.02 -29.14 25.33
C PHE A 779 -18.57 -28.54 26.66
N GLU A 780 -17.30 -28.19 26.76
CA GLU A 780 -16.77 -27.29 27.79
C GLU A 780 -16.59 -25.88 27.23
N ARG A 781 -16.41 -24.90 28.11
CA ARG A 781 -16.19 -23.51 27.71
C ARG A 781 -14.83 -23.03 28.20
N ILE A 782 -14.08 -22.39 27.31
CA ILE A 782 -12.84 -21.68 27.62
C ILE A 782 -13.05 -20.21 27.31
N SER A 783 -12.74 -19.34 28.27
CA SER A 783 -12.95 -17.90 28.12
C SER A 783 -12.13 -17.10 29.11
N GLY A 784 -11.58 -15.99 28.66
CA GLY A 784 -10.99 -14.95 29.49
C GLY A 784 -11.92 -13.75 29.70
N VAL A 785 -11.44 -12.72 30.38
CA VAL A 785 -12.19 -11.46 30.56
C VAL A 785 -12.20 -10.61 29.29
N ASP A 786 -11.18 -10.74 28.45
CA ASP A 786 -11.10 -10.17 27.11
C ASP A 786 -10.47 -11.18 26.11
N ARG A 787 -10.12 -10.69 24.91
CA ARG A 787 -9.56 -11.52 23.83
C ARG A 787 -8.15 -12.04 24.14
N TYR A 788 -7.36 -11.26 24.89
CA TYR A 788 -5.98 -11.59 25.23
C TYR A 788 -5.95 -12.63 26.34
N ASP A 789 -6.79 -12.45 27.37
CA ASP A 789 -7.00 -13.47 28.40
C ASP A 789 -7.59 -14.75 27.81
N THR A 790 -8.52 -14.66 26.84
CA THR A 790 -9.08 -15.86 26.20
C THR A 790 -8.00 -16.65 25.44
N ALA A 791 -7.11 -15.97 24.72
CA ALA A 791 -5.98 -16.63 24.05
C ALA A 791 -5.03 -17.31 25.03
N ALA A 792 -4.68 -16.65 26.14
CA ALA A 792 -3.85 -17.25 27.19
C ALA A 792 -4.52 -18.48 27.85
N GLU A 793 -5.82 -18.39 28.17
CA GLU A 793 -6.58 -19.52 28.73
C GLU A 793 -6.68 -20.70 27.76
N VAL A 794 -6.82 -20.44 26.45
CA VAL A 794 -6.76 -21.48 25.41
C VAL A 794 -5.37 -22.13 25.38
N ALA A 795 -4.29 -21.35 25.45
CA ALA A 795 -2.93 -21.87 25.48
C ALA A 795 -2.66 -22.75 26.71
N TYR A 796 -3.08 -22.30 27.91
CA TYR A 796 -2.95 -23.11 29.13
C TYR A 796 -3.75 -24.40 29.07
N TRP A 797 -4.99 -24.32 28.58
CA TRP A 797 -5.83 -25.50 28.40
C TRP A 797 -5.20 -26.49 27.41
N ALA A 798 -4.67 -26.00 26.30
CA ALA A 798 -4.03 -26.85 25.29
C ALA A 798 -2.79 -27.57 25.85
N ASP A 799 -2.00 -26.91 26.69
CA ASP A 799 -0.85 -27.49 27.39
C ASP A 799 -1.26 -28.56 28.42
N ASP A 800 -2.25 -28.26 29.29
CA ASP A 800 -2.72 -29.19 30.33
C ASP A 800 -3.32 -30.48 29.72
N GLU A 801 -3.99 -30.35 28.58
CA GLU A 801 -4.57 -31.46 27.83
C GLU A 801 -3.58 -32.17 26.91
N GLY A 802 -2.36 -31.64 26.77
CA GLY A 802 -1.31 -32.18 25.90
C GLY A 802 -1.67 -32.10 24.41
N LEU A 803 -2.47 -31.10 24.02
CA LEU A 803 -2.90 -30.85 22.64
C LEU A 803 -1.91 -29.95 21.87
N ALA A 804 -1.25 -29.03 22.57
CA ALA A 804 -0.16 -28.17 22.11
C ALA A 804 0.71 -27.78 23.32
N GLY A 805 1.80 -27.04 23.16
CA GLY A 805 2.58 -26.58 24.31
C GLY A 805 3.42 -25.33 24.03
N PHE A 806 3.92 -24.72 25.11
CA PHE A 806 4.69 -23.46 25.06
C PHE A 806 6.12 -23.59 24.48
N GLY A 807 6.51 -24.76 23.97
CA GLY A 807 7.84 -24.96 23.36
C GLY A 807 8.12 -23.99 22.22
N VAL A 808 7.15 -23.85 21.33
CA VAL A 808 7.08 -22.78 20.32
C VAL A 808 5.89 -21.91 20.69
N THR A 809 6.16 -20.68 21.14
CA THR A 809 5.13 -19.74 21.57
C THR A 809 5.08 -18.59 20.58
N GLY A 810 3.94 -18.44 19.91
CA GLY A 810 3.67 -17.34 19.00
C GLY A 810 2.92 -16.20 19.68
N VAL A 811 3.22 -14.97 19.29
CA VAL A 811 2.45 -13.78 19.67
C VAL A 811 2.07 -13.02 18.40
N ALA A 812 0.78 -12.73 18.25
CA ALA A 812 0.26 -11.89 17.17
C ALA A 812 -0.60 -10.75 17.74
N THR A 813 -0.85 -9.73 16.93
CA THR A 813 -1.76 -8.65 17.33
C THR A 813 -3.19 -9.19 17.49
N GLY A 814 -3.89 -8.76 18.54
CA GLY A 814 -5.32 -9.01 18.69
C GLY A 814 -6.19 -7.93 18.05
N GLU A 815 -5.60 -6.91 17.42
CA GLU A 815 -6.31 -5.76 16.85
C GLU A 815 -6.64 -5.94 15.35
N ASP A 816 -5.89 -6.79 14.64
CA ASP A 816 -6.20 -7.29 13.28
C ASP A 816 -6.21 -8.84 13.28
N PHE A 817 -6.53 -9.48 12.16
CA PHE A 817 -6.72 -10.94 12.06
C PHE A 817 -5.70 -11.66 11.17
N ALA A 818 -5.11 -10.95 10.20
CA ALA A 818 -4.41 -11.59 9.09
C ALA A 818 -3.18 -12.40 9.55
N ASP A 819 -2.29 -11.79 10.34
CA ASP A 819 -1.08 -12.44 10.82
C ASP A 819 -1.40 -13.64 11.71
N ALA A 820 -2.35 -13.49 12.64
CA ALA A 820 -2.80 -14.57 13.52
C ALA A 820 -3.51 -15.71 12.75
N LEU A 821 -4.18 -15.41 11.62
CA LEU A 821 -4.82 -16.40 10.78
C LEU A 821 -3.80 -17.31 10.08
N CYS A 822 -2.67 -16.76 9.62
CA CYS A 822 -1.56 -17.51 9.03
C CYS A 822 -0.68 -18.18 10.09
N ALA A 823 -0.40 -17.47 11.19
CA ALA A 823 0.44 -17.94 12.30
C ALA A 823 -0.16 -19.17 12.99
N GLY A 824 -1.49 -19.26 13.07
CA GLY A 824 -2.17 -20.42 13.65
C GLY A 824 -1.71 -21.77 13.05
N PRO A 825 -1.91 -22.00 11.74
CA PRO A 825 -1.37 -23.14 11.00
C PRO A 825 0.15 -23.34 11.15
N GLY A 826 0.95 -22.26 11.09
CA GLY A 826 2.41 -22.35 11.26
C GLY A 826 2.81 -22.88 12.64
N LEU A 827 2.25 -22.32 13.71
CA LEU A 827 2.46 -22.79 15.08
C LEU A 827 1.91 -24.21 15.27
N GLY A 828 0.77 -24.53 14.65
CA GLY A 828 0.18 -25.86 14.66
C GLY A 828 1.10 -26.94 14.12
N SER A 829 1.85 -26.65 13.05
CA SER A 829 2.84 -27.57 12.45
C SER A 829 3.99 -27.91 13.40
N SER A 830 4.27 -27.02 14.34
CA SER A 830 5.31 -27.14 15.36
C SER A 830 4.77 -27.59 16.73
N GLY A 831 3.45 -27.81 16.87
CA GLY A 831 2.80 -28.14 18.14
C GLY A 831 2.78 -26.98 19.15
N GLY A 832 2.89 -25.75 18.67
CA GLY A 832 2.97 -24.52 19.46
C GLY A 832 1.61 -23.94 19.86
N VAL A 833 1.67 -22.84 20.62
CA VAL A 833 0.49 -22.07 21.09
C VAL A 833 0.54 -20.63 20.57
N LEU A 834 -0.64 -20.02 20.40
CA LEU A 834 -0.79 -18.63 19.98
C LEU A 834 -1.33 -17.77 21.13
N LEU A 835 -0.58 -16.72 21.46
CA LEU A 835 -1.01 -15.64 22.34
C LEU A 835 -1.37 -14.40 21.51
N LEU A 836 -2.19 -13.53 22.07
CA LEU A 836 -2.57 -12.26 21.45
C LEU A 836 -2.14 -11.08 22.33
N THR A 837 -1.77 -9.97 21.71
CA THR A 837 -1.42 -8.71 22.39
C THR A 837 -1.96 -7.48 21.64
N PRO A 838 -2.27 -6.34 22.32
CA PRO A 838 -2.40 -5.05 21.66
C PRO A 838 -1.08 -4.62 21.00
N ARG A 839 -1.17 -3.74 20.00
CA ARG A 839 -0.01 -3.23 19.27
C ARG A 839 0.98 -2.46 20.17
N HIS A 840 0.47 -1.52 20.95
CA HIS A 840 1.27 -0.49 21.62
C HIS A 840 1.60 -0.80 23.08
N THR A 841 1.02 -1.85 23.66
CA THR A 841 1.23 -2.21 25.06
C THR A 841 1.03 -3.70 25.21
N ALA A 842 2.05 -4.40 25.73
CA ALA A 842 1.98 -5.83 25.92
C ALA A 842 0.78 -6.23 26.79
N ALA A 843 -0.01 -7.21 26.33
CA ALA A 843 -1.08 -7.77 27.13
C ALA A 843 -0.48 -8.43 28.38
N GLN A 844 -0.97 -8.06 29.57
CA GLN A 844 -0.52 -8.68 30.81
C GLN A 844 -0.73 -10.20 30.79
N ALA A 845 -1.81 -10.69 30.17
CA ALA A 845 -2.07 -12.12 30.02
C ALA A 845 -0.98 -12.83 29.19
N ALA A 846 -0.46 -12.18 28.14
CA ALA A 846 0.63 -12.72 27.33
C ALA A 846 1.95 -12.72 28.10
N LEU A 847 2.28 -11.62 28.78
CA LEU A 847 3.47 -11.52 29.64
C LEU A 847 3.46 -12.58 30.75
N ASP A 848 2.32 -12.74 31.44
CA ASP A 848 2.16 -13.71 32.52
C ASP A 848 2.33 -15.14 31.99
N ALA A 849 1.78 -15.46 30.82
CA ALA A 849 1.94 -16.76 30.18
C ALA A 849 3.40 -17.04 29.79
N ILE A 850 4.04 -16.08 29.13
CA ILE A 850 5.44 -16.19 28.72
C ILE A 850 6.34 -16.36 29.95
N SER A 851 6.20 -15.53 30.98
CA SER A 851 6.99 -15.64 32.21
C SER A 851 6.74 -16.93 32.98
N ALA A 852 5.50 -17.41 33.03
CA ALA A 852 5.17 -18.66 33.71
C ALA A 852 5.82 -19.87 33.03
N TYR A 853 5.94 -19.85 31.70
CA TYR A 853 6.47 -20.94 30.88
C TYR A 853 7.88 -20.69 30.33
N ALA A 854 8.54 -19.58 30.70
CA ALA A 854 9.87 -19.18 30.23
C ALA A 854 10.90 -20.31 30.13
N PRO A 855 11.05 -21.23 31.12
CA PRO A 855 12.00 -22.35 31.03
C PRO A 855 11.67 -23.38 29.93
N SER A 856 10.43 -23.42 29.46
CA SER A 856 9.92 -24.35 28.44
C SER A 856 9.93 -23.74 27.04
N ILE A 857 10.01 -22.42 26.90
CA ILE A 857 9.95 -21.71 25.61
C ILE A 857 11.31 -21.83 24.90
N SER A 858 11.36 -22.72 23.90
CA SER A 858 12.52 -22.86 23.02
C SER A 858 12.55 -21.83 21.89
N ALA A 859 11.39 -21.37 21.43
CA ALA A 859 11.24 -20.30 20.46
C ALA A 859 10.05 -19.41 20.87
N LEU A 860 10.29 -18.10 20.93
CA LEU A 860 9.25 -17.08 21.03
C LEU A 860 9.21 -16.38 19.68
N GLN A 861 8.08 -16.48 18.99
CA GLN A 861 7.89 -15.91 17.66
C GLN A 861 6.91 -14.74 17.74
N ILE A 862 7.28 -13.60 17.16
CA ILE A 862 6.43 -12.42 17.05
C ILE A 862 5.97 -12.34 15.59
N PHE A 863 4.67 -12.37 15.35
CA PHE A 863 4.10 -12.38 14.00
C PHE A 863 3.57 -10.99 13.62
N GLY A 864 4.00 -10.51 12.46
CA GLY A 864 3.67 -9.19 11.93
C GLY A 864 4.71 -8.13 12.28
N SER A 865 4.70 -7.04 11.51
CA SER A 865 5.71 -5.99 11.62
C SER A 865 5.52 -5.05 12.81
N GLY A 866 6.37 -4.03 12.93
CA GLY A 866 6.19 -2.91 13.87
C GLY A 866 4.84 -2.20 13.72
N ALA A 867 4.15 -2.35 12.58
CA ALA A 867 2.79 -1.85 12.40
C ALA A 867 1.73 -2.70 13.13
N ALA A 868 2.01 -3.98 13.40
CA ALA A 868 1.13 -4.92 14.10
C ALA A 868 1.46 -5.02 15.60
N ILE A 869 2.75 -5.14 15.93
CA ILE A 869 3.27 -5.19 17.31
C ILE A 869 4.52 -4.31 17.36
N ASP A 870 4.43 -3.19 18.08
CA ASP A 870 5.55 -2.26 18.24
C ASP A 870 6.79 -2.96 18.81
N GLU A 871 7.98 -2.51 18.44
CA GLU A 871 9.23 -3.15 18.87
C GLU A 871 9.41 -3.13 20.40
N ASP A 872 9.01 -2.05 21.07
CA ASP A 872 8.99 -1.97 22.54
C ASP A 872 8.17 -3.11 23.17
N VAL A 873 7.06 -3.51 22.54
CA VAL A 873 6.21 -4.61 23.00
C VAL A 873 6.91 -5.96 22.76
N ALA A 874 7.56 -6.14 21.61
CA ALA A 874 8.33 -7.35 21.33
C ALA A 874 9.50 -7.53 22.32
N ILE A 875 10.22 -6.45 22.61
CA ILE A 875 11.28 -6.41 23.62
C ILE A 875 10.71 -6.75 25.01
N GLU A 876 9.54 -6.22 25.38
CA GLU A 876 8.89 -6.53 26.66
C GLU A 876 8.51 -8.02 26.77
N LEU A 877 8.00 -8.61 25.69
CA LEU A 877 7.64 -10.03 25.61
C LEU A 877 8.88 -10.93 25.70
N ASP A 878 9.98 -10.57 25.02
CA ASP A 878 11.21 -11.35 25.08
C ASP A 878 11.94 -11.18 26.44
N ALA A 879 11.86 -9.99 27.05
CA ALA A 879 12.31 -9.80 28.43
C ALA A 879 11.54 -10.71 29.41
N ALA A 880 10.22 -10.84 29.24
CA ALA A 880 9.40 -11.75 30.03
C ALA A 880 9.82 -13.22 29.88
N ARG A 881 10.38 -13.61 28.72
CA ARG A 881 10.95 -14.95 28.48
C ARG A 881 12.32 -15.13 29.15
N ARG A 882 13.16 -14.10 29.17
CA ARG A 882 14.54 -14.18 29.70
C ARG A 882 14.61 -14.14 31.24
N GLY A 883 13.61 -13.54 31.89
CA GLY A 883 13.46 -13.52 33.36
C GLY A 883 13.98 -12.26 34.03
#